data_AF-A0A1P8N202-F1
#
_entry.id   AF-A0A1P8N202-F1
#
_cell.length_a   1.000
_cell.length_b   1.000
_cell.length_c   1.000
_cell.angle_alpha   90.00
_cell.angle_beta   90.00
_cell.angle_gamma   90.00
#
_symmetry.space_group_name_H-M   'P 1'
#
loop_
_entity.id
_entity.type
_entity.pdbx_description
1 polymer ?
#
loop_
_entity_poly.entity_id
_entity_poly.type
_entity_poly.pdbx_seq_one_letter_code
_entity_poly.pdbx_strand_id
1 'polypeptide(L)'
;MRTENYGFPPLGQPPENYCRWPAAEQDQTEDVPMPTTLNPSEIAQVSGARTTTLQIEDFATVREINIVDRPDFGTLTVNPDNSLALVMTHSDHTGPLDFTVEVTDENGNVSQQTFNIDVTPPSQEGGWGTGSNHYMLETDAQGELVIETGQNHREVYVSASADALTIADIAAREGLQTWQITGEWLADNPEYGSDENNALAQDAGMLLWQELTGRNFATGEEATPSSHWLRLESGYVYDQIADNGLMPAGIQGESPLHPVVITSYGDGAQPVLANNHWVAGYNGETFSNIVIHDLNITQELLFRGSTEGSGNIIVDSVTATDMGWIVVEGADSFTLRDSNMLDTGPDAPRYGGSWSPHLERFSGSYFSDVQGLLVEGTRFTGIGWDEGYDYNGRGDRPQPPSTYSHSIYVQHDVLDLTFRDNISASAASMAAQLRSGGFIEDNLLMDSGGGLIFRGGEYWGEGPIGNFSLVSGNVITAAGYRSVAEGQGYHAMGIYNGGNDTTLIGNIIAHLADPNDPLELSERSINEGGLIHEHTPYYDDTMVYRWYGTWHVDRGIEEGENQNIEGLDRNLLDQTTADNLAKIMLNDPNADLEDLVAWIGQTEIEADVLNAYFQQAFGILEVLRTDPREVQFVPNELGDGVRWDNRMNWDTNDIAGSVANDLVNLGGNHVTYGGTHTILGLDFGDGGRLDVSHGRLNVIGQTTSDTLGGQVDITNAGQVWIHGYNGAGTLSVTQDGGRFANTGAVVGNVDVVVESGQAILSADGGLFAVGSDYRLLIEGADALVGFDGDAGDTGVIRFDAGACLTIASDETGLGRISEFRSGAFGDNPDVTSQIDLGYLHLTIDLTQAYISDGAYLLMTADQVTGLIGSFEVIGVGARSATVTVDYQSDEVWLNLGGGSGVSIETIGLEQPDDSEFFLPIFCEGDEGSHHAVEVDSGGEDAFVFAPSAPVAVAFESEDSQTQPYAQFEDEFFVM
;
A
#
# COMPACT_ATOMS: atom_id res chain seq x y z
N MET A 1 -1.05 -16.61 -16.91
CA MET A 1 -2.09 -16.95 -17.92
C MET A 1 -3.18 -17.81 -17.28
N ARG A 2 -4.20 -17.16 -16.72
CA ARG A 2 -5.55 -17.72 -16.46
C ARG A 2 -6.58 -16.61 -16.75
N THR A 3 -6.69 -16.27 -18.03
CA THR A 3 -7.96 -15.80 -18.60
C THR A 3 -8.68 -17.02 -19.16
N GLU A 4 -9.10 -17.93 -18.27
CA GLU A 4 -10.10 -18.91 -18.65
C GLU A 4 -11.46 -18.40 -18.21
N ASN A 5 -12.22 -18.00 -19.23
CA ASN A 5 -13.64 -17.73 -19.20
C ASN A 5 -14.38 -18.68 -18.24
N TYR A 6 -14.76 -18.18 -17.06
CA TYR A 6 -16.00 -18.62 -16.44
C TYR A 6 -17.12 -18.16 -17.36
N GLY A 7 -17.49 -19.03 -18.30
CA GLY A 7 -18.66 -18.87 -19.13
C GLY A 7 -19.90 -18.87 -18.25
N PHE A 8 -20.31 -17.67 -17.83
CA PHE A 8 -21.65 -17.41 -17.33
C PHE A 8 -22.66 -18.02 -18.32
N PRO A 9 -23.72 -18.72 -17.87
CA PRO A 9 -24.91 -18.80 -18.71
C PRO A 9 -25.32 -17.35 -19.01
N PRO A 10 -25.67 -17.01 -20.26
CA PRO A 10 -26.07 -15.65 -20.59
C PRO A 10 -27.17 -15.25 -19.63
N LEU A 11 -26.92 -14.22 -18.81
CA LEU A 11 -27.95 -13.53 -18.05
C LEU A 11 -29.11 -13.35 -19.02
N GLY A 12 -30.19 -14.07 -18.75
CA GLY A 12 -31.35 -14.11 -19.63
C GLY A 12 -31.74 -12.68 -19.91
N GLN A 13 -31.87 -12.34 -21.20
CA GLN A 13 -32.27 -11.00 -21.61
C GLN A 13 -33.41 -10.52 -20.71
N PRO A 14 -33.25 -9.36 -20.03
CA PRO A 14 -34.38 -8.76 -19.35
C PRO A 14 -35.50 -8.59 -20.38
N PRO A 15 -36.76 -8.90 -20.04
CA PRO A 15 -37.86 -8.76 -20.98
C PRO A 15 -37.81 -7.38 -21.64
N GLU A 16 -37.88 -7.35 -22.98
CA GLU A 16 -37.58 -6.23 -23.90
C GLU A 16 -38.44 -4.95 -23.73
N ASN A 17 -38.89 -4.59 -22.53
CA ASN A 17 -39.72 -3.40 -22.28
C ASN A 17 -39.34 -2.58 -21.04
N TYR A 18 -38.06 -2.55 -20.66
CA TYR A 18 -37.55 -1.46 -19.82
C TYR A 18 -36.83 -0.44 -20.70
N CYS A 19 -37.48 0.71 -20.87
CA CYS A 19 -36.99 1.82 -21.65
C CYS A 19 -35.57 2.21 -21.22
N ARG A 20 -34.70 2.49 -22.22
CA ARG A 20 -33.53 3.35 -22.03
C ARG A 20 -33.98 4.64 -21.36
N TRP A 21 -33.52 4.90 -20.15
CA TRP A 21 -33.67 6.21 -19.52
C TRP A 21 -32.33 6.95 -19.62
N PRO A 22 -32.34 8.25 -19.94
CA PRO A 22 -31.13 9.05 -19.90
C PRO A 22 -30.61 9.09 -18.47
N ALA A 23 -29.29 9.19 -18.31
CA ALA A 23 -28.68 9.52 -17.03
C ALA A 23 -29.46 10.69 -16.42
N ALA A 24 -29.95 10.51 -15.20
CA ALA A 24 -30.49 11.63 -14.46
C ALA A 24 -29.29 12.57 -14.22
N GLU A 25 -29.29 13.73 -14.88
CA GLU A 25 -28.62 14.90 -14.30
C GLU A 25 -29.29 15.11 -12.94
N GLN A 26 -28.63 14.64 -11.88
CA GLN A 26 -28.99 15.03 -10.53
C GLN A 26 -28.71 16.53 -10.43
N ASP A 27 -29.77 17.32 -10.29
CA ASP A 27 -29.69 18.68 -9.78
C ASP A 27 -29.41 18.54 -8.27
N GLN A 28 -28.16 18.19 -7.92
CA GLN A 28 -27.68 18.14 -6.54
C GLN A 28 -27.56 19.58 -6.03
N THR A 29 -28.65 20.08 -5.46
CA THR A 29 -28.64 21.35 -4.72
C THR A 29 -28.92 21.08 -3.25
N GLU A 30 -28.07 20.31 -2.55
CA GLU A 30 -27.95 20.36 -1.09
C GLU A 30 -26.46 20.32 -0.67
N ASP A 31 -26.05 21.40 0.03
CA ASP A 31 -24.86 21.64 0.86
C ASP A 31 -23.53 20.90 0.56
N VAL A 32 -23.06 20.89 -0.70
CA VAL A 32 -21.60 20.78 -0.93
C VAL A 32 -20.94 22.00 -0.24
N PRO A 33 -19.88 21.81 0.57
CA PRO A 33 -19.15 22.93 1.17
C PRO A 33 -18.78 23.93 0.07
N MET A 34 -19.21 25.18 0.24
CA MET A 34 -18.91 26.21 -0.74
C MET A 34 -17.44 26.60 -0.59
N PRO A 35 -16.69 26.75 -1.70
CA PRO A 35 -15.32 27.22 -1.65
C PRO A 35 -15.19 28.52 -0.85
N THR A 36 -14.11 28.64 -0.09
CA THR A 36 -13.86 29.83 0.71
C THR A 36 -13.46 30.98 -0.22
N THR A 37 -14.30 32.02 -0.29
CA THR A 37 -13.99 33.22 -1.07
C THR A 37 -12.92 34.06 -0.39
N LEU A 38 -11.88 34.41 -1.15
CA LEU A 38 -10.75 35.21 -0.73
C LEU A 38 -10.90 36.68 -1.14
N ASN A 39 -10.78 37.58 -0.15
CA ASN A 39 -10.68 39.02 -0.36
C ASN A 39 -9.31 39.51 0.15
N PRO A 40 -8.49 40.23 -0.67
CA PRO A 40 -7.18 40.72 -0.24
C PRO A 40 -7.20 41.71 0.95
N SER A 41 -8.38 42.24 1.30
CA SER A 41 -8.59 43.18 2.40
C SER A 41 -9.06 42.50 3.70
N GLU A 42 -9.30 41.19 3.67
CA GLU A 42 -9.82 40.40 4.79
C GLU A 42 -8.86 39.25 5.14
N ILE A 43 -9.08 38.64 6.30
CA ILE A 43 -8.35 37.44 6.73
C ILE A 43 -9.33 36.28 6.66
N ALA A 44 -9.07 35.30 5.79
CA ALA A 44 -9.87 34.08 5.75
C ALA A 44 -9.44 33.11 6.86
N GLN A 45 -10.36 32.29 7.33
CA GLN A 45 -10.11 31.29 8.36
C GLN A 45 -10.19 29.91 7.71
N VAL A 46 -9.19 29.08 7.94
CA VAL A 46 -9.14 27.69 7.45
C VAL A 46 -8.78 26.76 8.60
N SER A 47 -9.22 25.50 8.53
CA SER A 47 -8.90 24.51 9.56
C SER A 47 -7.55 23.85 9.27
N GLY A 48 -6.72 23.68 10.29
CA GLY A 48 -5.48 22.91 10.21
C GLY A 48 -5.76 21.43 9.91
N ALA A 49 -4.74 20.72 9.40
CA ALA A 49 -4.83 19.31 9.02
C ALA A 49 -5.98 18.95 8.05
N ARG A 50 -6.51 19.93 7.29
CA ARG A 50 -7.56 19.72 6.27
C ARG A 50 -7.17 20.35 4.93
N THR A 51 -7.89 19.94 3.89
CA THR A 51 -7.90 20.58 2.58
C THR A 51 -8.99 21.65 2.53
N THR A 52 -8.67 22.81 1.94
CA THR A 52 -9.65 23.87 1.69
C THR A 52 -9.59 24.33 0.24
N THR A 53 -10.74 24.31 -0.45
CA THR A 53 -10.89 24.94 -1.76
C THR A 53 -11.08 26.44 -1.59
N LEU A 54 -10.25 27.24 -2.26
CA LEU A 54 -10.27 28.69 -2.22
C LEU A 54 -10.63 29.27 -3.59
N GLN A 55 -11.46 30.30 -3.60
CA GLN A 55 -11.79 31.05 -4.82
C GLN A 55 -11.57 32.54 -4.59
N ILE A 56 -10.97 33.23 -5.55
CA ILE A 56 -10.80 34.68 -5.46
C ILE A 56 -12.11 35.44 -5.75
N GLU A 57 -12.24 36.67 -5.24
CA GLU A 57 -13.36 37.54 -5.62
C GLU A 57 -13.49 37.68 -7.15
N ASP A 58 -14.72 37.77 -7.64
CA ASP A 58 -15.05 37.81 -9.08
C ASP A 58 -14.52 36.61 -9.90
N PHE A 59 -14.39 35.43 -9.26
CA PHE A 59 -13.93 34.16 -9.85
C PHE A 59 -14.47 33.87 -11.26
N ALA A 60 -15.74 34.18 -11.53
CA ALA A 60 -16.37 33.97 -12.85
C ALA A 60 -15.72 34.74 -14.02
N THR A 61 -14.87 35.73 -13.73
CA THR A 61 -14.12 36.53 -14.72
C THR A 61 -12.65 36.15 -14.82
N VAL A 62 -12.20 35.19 -14.01
CA VAL A 62 -10.82 34.71 -13.96
C VAL A 62 -10.58 33.77 -15.13
N ARG A 63 -9.46 33.98 -15.82
CA ARG A 63 -9.03 33.14 -16.93
C ARG A 63 -7.87 32.22 -16.53
N GLU A 64 -6.97 32.71 -15.69
CA GLU A 64 -5.74 32.03 -15.30
C GLU A 64 -5.28 32.56 -13.93
N ILE A 65 -4.80 31.66 -13.07
CA ILE A 65 -4.13 32.00 -11.82
C ILE A 65 -2.76 31.34 -11.81
N ASN A 66 -1.72 32.11 -11.46
CA ASN A 66 -0.36 31.62 -11.24
C ASN A 66 0.09 31.95 -9.82
N ILE A 67 0.71 31.00 -9.13
CA ILE A 67 1.25 31.24 -7.79
C ILE A 67 2.60 31.95 -7.93
N VAL A 68 2.73 33.11 -7.27
CA VAL A 68 3.95 33.92 -7.28
C VAL A 68 4.79 33.66 -6.03
N ASP A 69 4.11 33.54 -4.89
CA ASP A 69 4.73 33.27 -3.59
C ASP A 69 3.86 32.26 -2.84
N ARG A 70 4.46 31.15 -2.41
CA ARG A 70 3.79 30.06 -1.69
C ARG A 70 3.76 30.35 -0.19
N PRO A 71 2.79 29.80 0.56
CA PRO A 71 2.82 29.90 2.02
C PRO A 71 4.03 29.13 2.60
N ASP A 72 4.51 29.56 3.76
CA ASP A 72 5.62 28.89 4.48
C ASP A 72 5.26 27.47 4.97
N PHE A 73 3.97 27.16 5.09
CA PHE A 73 3.45 25.89 5.57
C PHE A 73 2.23 25.44 4.73
N GLY A 74 2.08 24.12 4.58
CA GLY A 74 1.06 23.52 3.73
C GLY A 74 1.40 23.60 2.23
N THR A 75 0.56 22.97 1.42
CA THR A 75 0.71 22.93 -0.04
C THR A 75 -0.37 23.78 -0.68
N LEU A 76 0.02 24.75 -1.50
CA LEU A 76 -0.90 25.58 -2.29
C LEU A 76 -0.71 25.25 -3.77
N THR A 77 -1.79 24.84 -4.44
CA THR A 77 -1.82 24.51 -5.87
C THR A 77 -3.01 25.15 -6.58
N VAL A 78 -2.96 25.20 -7.91
CA VAL A 78 -4.05 25.71 -8.76
C VAL A 78 -4.75 24.50 -9.39
N ASN A 79 -6.05 24.37 -9.14
CA ASN A 79 -6.89 23.33 -9.73
C ASN A 79 -7.19 23.63 -11.21
N PRO A 80 -7.61 22.62 -12.01
CA PRO A 80 -7.92 22.81 -13.43
C PRO A 80 -9.01 23.85 -13.72
N ASP A 81 -9.89 24.12 -12.76
CA ASP A 81 -10.95 25.14 -12.87
C ASP A 81 -10.49 26.55 -12.46
N ASN A 82 -9.21 26.73 -12.15
CA ASN A 82 -8.56 27.91 -11.57
C ASN A 82 -8.89 28.21 -10.10
N SER A 83 -9.64 27.35 -9.39
CA SER A 83 -9.68 27.43 -7.93
C SER A 83 -8.29 27.10 -7.34
N LEU A 84 -8.05 27.47 -6.09
CA LEU A 84 -6.81 27.13 -5.38
C LEU A 84 -7.12 26.05 -4.35
N ALA A 85 -6.24 25.07 -4.20
CA ALA A 85 -6.29 24.11 -3.10
C ALA A 85 -5.23 24.47 -2.07
N LEU A 86 -5.63 24.71 -0.82
CA LEU A 86 -4.71 24.82 0.32
C LEU A 86 -4.82 23.55 1.16
N VAL A 87 -3.78 22.72 1.13
CA VAL A 87 -3.72 21.43 1.82
C VAL A 87 -2.84 21.57 3.06
N MET A 88 -3.46 21.42 4.24
CA MET A 88 -2.77 21.49 5.54
C MET A 88 -2.53 20.11 6.18
N THR A 89 -2.89 19.02 5.50
CA THR A 89 -2.87 17.64 6.02
C THR A 89 -1.51 17.19 6.55
N HIS A 90 -0.40 17.59 5.91
CA HIS A 90 0.98 17.28 6.33
C HIS A 90 1.62 18.39 7.19
N SER A 91 0.82 19.26 7.82
CA SER A 91 1.32 20.43 8.55
C SER A 91 0.61 20.65 9.88
N ASP A 92 1.39 20.68 10.96
CA ASP A 92 0.91 21.01 12.31
C ASP A 92 0.77 22.53 12.57
N HIS A 93 1.05 23.37 11.55
CA HIS A 93 1.03 24.82 11.70
C HIS A 93 -0.37 25.34 12.07
N THR A 94 -0.40 26.28 13.03
CA THR A 94 -1.58 27.04 13.43
C THR A 94 -1.19 28.51 13.55
N GLY A 95 -2.02 29.39 13.01
CA GLY A 95 -1.84 30.83 13.05
C GLY A 95 -1.75 31.44 11.64
N PRO A 96 -1.19 32.66 11.52
CA PRO A 96 -1.21 33.39 10.27
C PRO A 96 -0.36 32.73 9.17
N LEU A 97 -0.85 32.79 7.95
CA LEU A 97 -0.16 32.47 6.69
C LEU A 97 -0.50 33.56 5.66
N ASP A 98 0.37 33.75 4.69
CA ASP A 98 0.10 34.54 3.51
C ASP A 98 0.70 33.90 2.27
N PHE A 99 0.12 34.25 1.12
CA PHE A 99 0.62 33.84 -0.18
C PHE A 99 0.22 34.88 -1.23
N THR A 100 0.93 34.88 -2.36
CA THR A 100 0.68 35.82 -3.45
C THR A 100 0.43 35.10 -4.76
N VAL A 101 -0.61 35.51 -5.46
CA VAL A 101 -0.96 35.00 -6.80
C VAL A 101 -1.02 36.12 -7.82
N GLU A 102 -0.80 35.75 -9.08
CA GLU A 102 -1.04 36.56 -10.24
C GLU A 102 -2.32 36.07 -10.93
N VAL A 103 -3.27 36.98 -11.14
CA VAL A 103 -4.58 36.71 -11.71
C VAL A 103 -4.69 37.38 -13.07
N THR A 104 -5.02 36.61 -14.09
CA THR A 104 -5.37 37.12 -15.42
C THR A 104 -6.89 37.08 -15.62
N ASP A 105 -7.49 38.22 -15.92
CA ASP A 105 -8.94 38.34 -16.17
C ASP A 105 -9.33 37.95 -17.61
N GLU A 106 -10.64 37.88 -17.88
CA GLU A 106 -11.21 37.62 -19.21
C GLU A 106 -10.77 38.61 -20.31
N ASN A 107 -10.30 39.81 -19.91
CA ASN A 107 -9.79 40.84 -20.81
C ASN A 107 -8.26 40.75 -21.02
N GLY A 108 -7.60 39.79 -20.37
CA GLY A 108 -6.15 39.62 -20.37
C GLY A 108 -5.40 40.63 -19.49
N ASN A 109 -6.09 41.34 -18.60
CA ASN A 109 -5.40 42.17 -17.61
C ASN A 109 -4.84 41.28 -16.51
N VAL A 110 -3.59 41.54 -16.15
CA VAL A 110 -2.85 40.80 -15.12
C VAL A 110 -2.76 41.64 -13.85
N SER A 111 -3.08 41.06 -12.71
CA SER A 111 -2.98 41.70 -11.39
C SER A 111 -2.39 40.75 -10.34
N GLN A 112 -1.52 41.27 -9.47
CA GLN A 112 -1.00 40.50 -8.34
C GLN A 112 -1.80 40.80 -7.08
N GLN A 113 -2.16 39.76 -6.34
CA GLN A 113 -2.96 39.82 -5.13
C GLN A 113 -2.30 38.98 -4.04
N THR A 114 -2.19 39.55 -2.84
CA THR A 114 -1.70 38.86 -1.65
C THR A 114 -2.88 38.59 -0.73
N PHE A 115 -3.02 37.35 -0.27
CA PHE A 115 -4.09 36.92 0.62
C PHE A 115 -3.52 36.58 1.99
N ASN A 116 -4.29 36.87 3.04
CA ASN A 116 -3.92 36.56 4.42
C ASN A 116 -4.90 35.50 4.94
N ILE A 117 -4.36 34.42 5.48
CA ILE A 117 -5.10 33.29 6.05
C ILE A 117 -4.72 33.16 7.52
N ASP A 118 -5.64 32.68 8.34
CA ASP A 118 -5.38 32.27 9.71
C ASP A 118 -5.83 30.82 9.87
N VAL A 119 -4.86 29.94 10.11
CA VAL A 119 -5.09 28.50 10.27
C VAL A 119 -5.47 28.24 11.73
N THR A 120 -6.64 27.65 11.97
CA THR A 120 -7.07 27.25 13.30
C THR A 120 -6.57 25.85 13.65
N PRO A 121 -6.40 25.49 14.94
CA PRO A 121 -6.12 24.11 15.33
C PRO A 121 -7.19 23.16 14.75
N PRO A 122 -6.83 21.92 14.39
CA PRO A 122 -7.81 20.94 13.95
C PRO A 122 -8.76 20.58 15.11
N SER A 123 -10.00 20.20 14.79
CA SER A 123 -10.96 19.73 15.80
C SER A 123 -10.70 18.29 16.26
N GLN A 124 -9.88 17.56 15.51
CA GLN A 124 -9.33 16.24 15.82
C GLN A 124 -7.80 16.34 15.87
N GLU A 125 -7.18 15.95 16.98
CA GLU A 125 -5.72 16.07 17.18
C GLU A 125 -4.94 15.29 16.12
N GLY A 126 -5.41 14.08 15.76
CA GLY A 126 -4.75 13.24 14.77
C GLY A 126 -4.91 13.68 13.32
N GLY A 127 -5.67 14.75 13.01
CA GLY A 127 -5.87 15.19 11.62
C GLY A 127 -6.42 14.09 10.71
N TRP A 128 -6.10 14.11 9.41
CA TRP A 128 -6.40 13.00 8.50
C TRP A 128 -5.38 11.86 8.62
N GLY A 129 -5.84 10.61 8.49
CA GLY A 129 -4.94 9.47 8.27
C GLY A 129 -4.45 9.47 6.82
N THR A 130 -3.15 9.65 6.62
CA THR A 130 -2.49 9.80 5.32
C THR A 130 -2.15 8.48 4.65
N GLY A 131 -2.20 7.37 5.38
CA GLY A 131 -1.75 6.05 4.95
C GLY A 131 -0.22 5.91 4.88
N SER A 132 0.54 6.95 5.22
CA SER A 132 2.00 6.92 5.13
C SER A 132 2.62 5.91 6.10
N ASN A 133 1.92 5.56 7.19
CA ASN A 133 2.42 4.63 8.20
C ASN A 133 1.99 3.18 7.94
N HIS A 134 1.34 2.86 6.83
CA HIS A 134 1.02 1.47 6.50
C HIS A 134 2.25 0.68 6.08
N TYR A 135 2.18 -0.64 6.27
CA TYR A 135 3.20 -1.58 5.79
C TYR A 135 2.57 -2.62 4.90
N MET A 136 2.97 -2.64 3.64
CA MET A 136 2.48 -3.55 2.63
C MET A 136 3.56 -3.78 1.57
N LEU A 137 3.61 -5.00 1.04
CA LEU A 137 4.53 -5.34 -0.04
C LEU A 137 3.87 -5.11 -1.40
N GLU A 138 4.66 -5.26 -2.46
CA GLU A 138 4.11 -5.36 -3.82
C GLU A 138 3.10 -6.52 -3.91
N THR A 139 2.07 -6.33 -4.72
CA THR A 139 1.11 -7.37 -5.10
C THR A 139 1.21 -7.66 -6.60
N ASP A 140 1.05 -8.92 -6.98
CA ASP A 140 1.03 -9.30 -8.38
C ASP A 140 -0.33 -8.99 -9.04
N ALA A 141 -0.48 -9.33 -10.32
CA ALA A 141 -1.73 -9.09 -11.06
C ALA A 141 -2.92 -9.95 -10.59
N GLN A 142 -2.72 -10.88 -9.65
CA GLN A 142 -3.76 -11.68 -9.00
C GLN A 142 -4.09 -11.11 -7.61
N GLY A 143 -3.36 -10.10 -7.14
CA GLY A 143 -3.49 -9.54 -5.80
C GLY A 143 -2.60 -10.22 -4.76
N GLU A 144 -1.81 -11.23 -5.14
CA GLU A 144 -0.97 -11.99 -4.20
C GLU A 144 0.30 -11.23 -3.82
N LEU A 145 0.78 -11.40 -2.59
CA LEU A 145 2.01 -10.78 -2.11
C LEU A 145 3.23 -11.24 -2.92
N VAL A 146 4.03 -10.30 -3.41
CA VAL A 146 5.37 -10.55 -3.94
C VAL A 146 6.37 -10.40 -2.79
N ILE A 147 6.83 -11.54 -2.27
CA ILE A 147 7.77 -11.58 -1.15
C ILE A 147 9.15 -11.99 -1.65
N GLU A 148 10.14 -11.12 -1.46
CA GLU A 148 11.52 -11.35 -1.84
C GLU A 148 12.34 -11.87 -0.64
N THR A 149 13.42 -12.60 -0.93
CA THR A 149 14.37 -13.02 0.10
C THR A 149 15.52 -12.02 0.18
N GLY A 150 16.03 -11.79 1.38
CA GLY A 150 17.27 -11.07 1.63
C GLY A 150 18.52 -11.95 1.46
N GLN A 151 19.64 -11.49 2.01
CA GLN A 151 20.94 -12.19 1.92
C GLN A 151 21.08 -13.28 2.98
N ASN A 152 20.55 -13.06 4.18
CA ASN A 152 20.50 -14.02 5.26
C ASN A 152 19.21 -14.85 5.19
N HIS A 153 19.17 -15.77 4.21
CA HIS A 153 17.99 -16.56 3.90
C HIS A 153 18.21 -18.07 4.05
N ARG A 154 17.14 -18.74 4.50
CA ARG A 154 17.01 -20.20 4.61
C ARG A 154 15.54 -20.53 4.73
N GLU A 155 15.09 -21.50 3.94
CA GLU A 155 13.78 -22.10 4.11
C GLU A 155 13.86 -23.29 5.07
N VAL A 156 12.81 -23.45 5.89
CA VAL A 156 12.65 -24.55 6.84
C VAL A 156 11.32 -25.25 6.54
N TYR A 157 11.40 -26.39 5.86
CA TYR A 157 10.25 -27.23 5.55
C TYR A 157 9.91 -28.13 6.74
N VAL A 158 8.69 -28.00 7.25
CA VAL A 158 8.17 -28.78 8.38
C VAL A 158 6.93 -29.54 7.95
N SER A 159 6.82 -30.79 8.39
CA SER A 159 5.69 -31.66 8.09
C SER A 159 5.24 -32.42 9.34
N ALA A 160 3.93 -32.61 9.48
CA ALA A 160 3.36 -33.53 10.46
C ALA A 160 3.13 -34.95 9.89
N SER A 161 3.57 -35.21 8.66
CA SER A 161 3.55 -36.54 8.05
C SER A 161 4.41 -37.53 8.85
N ALA A 162 4.02 -38.80 8.81
CA ALA A 162 4.82 -39.87 9.38
C ALA A 162 6.17 -40.10 8.65
N ASP A 163 6.31 -39.56 7.43
CA ASP A 163 7.53 -39.66 6.63
C ASP A 163 8.51 -38.50 6.90
N ALA A 164 8.10 -37.48 7.66
CA ALA A 164 8.94 -36.35 8.03
C ALA A 164 10.14 -36.77 8.90
N LEU A 165 11.28 -36.10 8.73
CA LEU A 165 12.52 -36.48 9.39
C LEU A 165 12.50 -36.12 10.87
N THR A 166 12.48 -37.14 11.72
CA THR A 166 12.64 -36.95 13.16
C THR A 166 14.12 -36.80 13.52
N ILE A 167 14.40 -36.24 14.69
CA ILE A 167 15.73 -36.22 15.31
C ILE A 167 16.36 -37.63 15.34
N ALA A 168 15.54 -38.66 15.57
CA ALA A 168 15.99 -40.05 15.63
C ALA A 168 16.39 -40.59 14.26
N ASP A 169 15.66 -40.23 13.20
CA ASP A 169 15.99 -40.63 11.83
C ASP A 169 17.29 -39.98 11.38
N ILE A 170 17.46 -38.69 11.65
CA ILE A 170 18.69 -37.93 11.35
C ILE A 170 19.88 -38.52 12.10
N ALA A 171 19.76 -38.72 13.42
CA ALA A 171 20.81 -39.33 14.23
C ALA A 171 21.19 -40.74 13.72
N ALA A 172 20.21 -41.53 13.28
CA ALA A 172 20.46 -42.84 12.69
C ALA A 172 21.18 -42.77 11.33
N ARG A 173 20.82 -41.81 10.48
CA ARG A 173 21.48 -41.56 9.18
C ARG A 173 22.95 -41.15 9.36
N GLU A 174 23.21 -40.25 10.30
CA GLU A 174 24.55 -39.71 10.56
C GLU A 174 25.41 -40.58 11.50
N GLY A 175 24.83 -41.62 12.11
CA GLY A 175 25.53 -42.46 13.09
C GLY A 175 25.84 -41.73 14.40
N LEU A 176 25.04 -40.71 14.73
CA LEU A 176 25.13 -39.90 15.95
C LEU A 176 24.12 -40.37 17.01
N GLN A 177 24.23 -39.82 18.22
CA GLN A 177 23.18 -39.94 19.23
C GLN A 177 22.18 -38.79 19.09
N THR A 178 20.91 -39.02 19.44
CA THR A 178 19.84 -38.02 19.29
C THR A 178 20.12 -36.70 20.00
N TRP A 179 20.76 -36.72 21.18
CA TRP A 179 21.13 -35.50 21.91
C TRP A 179 22.21 -34.65 21.21
N GLN A 180 22.87 -35.20 20.19
CA GLN A 180 23.86 -34.47 19.39
C GLN A 180 23.23 -33.71 18.22
N ILE A 181 21.96 -33.98 17.90
CA ILE A 181 21.21 -33.26 16.88
C ILE A 181 20.51 -32.09 17.58
N THR A 182 21.17 -30.94 17.61
CA THR A 182 20.70 -29.68 18.19
C THR A 182 20.26 -28.70 17.10
N GLY A 183 19.65 -27.56 17.48
CA GLY A 183 19.36 -26.47 16.55
C GLY A 183 20.62 -26.00 15.82
N GLU A 184 21.68 -25.65 16.56
CA GLU A 184 23.02 -25.36 16.02
C GLU A 184 23.54 -26.44 15.05
N TRP A 185 23.37 -27.72 15.39
CA TRP A 185 23.79 -28.80 14.48
C TRP A 185 22.96 -28.83 13.19
N LEU A 186 21.64 -28.61 13.27
CA LEU A 186 20.78 -28.53 12.08
C LEU A 186 21.07 -27.26 11.24
N ALA A 187 21.46 -26.17 11.90
CA ALA A 187 21.92 -24.96 11.23
C ALA A 187 23.18 -25.25 10.39
N ASP A 188 24.15 -25.96 10.97
CA ASP A 188 25.41 -26.38 10.33
C ASP A 188 25.26 -27.49 9.26
N ASN A 189 24.10 -28.18 9.19
CA ASN A 189 23.83 -29.27 8.24
C ASN A 189 22.59 -28.92 7.39
N PRO A 190 22.75 -28.02 6.39
CA PRO A 190 21.63 -27.38 5.70
C PRO A 190 20.77 -28.32 4.85
N GLU A 191 21.23 -29.52 4.51
CA GLU A 191 20.45 -30.51 3.76
C GLU A 191 19.19 -31.02 4.49
N TYR A 192 19.10 -30.79 5.80
CA TYR A 192 17.95 -31.15 6.62
C TYR A 192 16.97 -29.98 6.71
N GLY A 193 15.74 -30.20 6.25
CA GLY A 193 14.68 -29.18 6.20
C GLY A 193 14.80 -28.18 5.05
N SER A 194 15.69 -28.38 4.07
CA SER A 194 15.90 -27.47 2.93
C SER A 194 14.89 -27.58 1.80
N ASP A 195 14.11 -28.66 1.76
CA ASP A 195 13.14 -28.93 0.71
C ASP A 195 12.07 -29.91 1.22
N GLU A 196 10.98 -30.06 0.46
CA GLU A 196 9.85 -30.92 0.80
C GLU A 196 10.24 -32.40 1.06
N ASN A 197 11.24 -32.94 0.35
CA ASN A 197 11.65 -34.34 0.52
C ASN A 197 12.49 -34.56 1.79
N ASN A 198 13.07 -33.48 2.31
CA ASN A 198 13.85 -33.46 3.53
C ASN A 198 13.13 -32.72 4.67
N ALA A 199 11.80 -32.55 4.55
CA ALA A 199 10.99 -31.89 5.55
C ALA A 199 11.19 -32.51 6.94
N LEU A 200 11.32 -31.64 7.93
CA LEU A 200 11.54 -32.00 9.33
C LEU A 200 10.21 -32.30 10.02
N ALA A 201 10.21 -33.27 10.93
CA ALA A 201 9.10 -33.42 11.87
C ALA A 201 8.99 -32.17 12.77
N GLN A 202 7.80 -31.89 13.30
CA GLN A 202 7.51 -30.65 14.06
C GLN A 202 8.57 -30.30 15.11
N ASP A 203 9.01 -31.27 15.92
CA ASP A 203 10.01 -31.05 16.97
C ASP A 203 11.39 -30.68 16.41
N ALA A 204 11.85 -31.37 15.37
CA ALA A 204 13.12 -31.08 14.69
C ALA A 204 13.07 -29.74 13.93
N GLY A 205 11.95 -29.46 13.25
CA GLY A 205 11.72 -28.22 12.51
C GLY A 205 11.76 -27.01 13.43
N MET A 206 11.05 -27.07 14.55
CA MET A 206 11.04 -25.96 15.51
C MET A 206 12.36 -25.77 16.26
N LEU A 207 13.16 -26.83 16.44
CA LEU A 207 14.52 -26.70 16.96
C LEU A 207 15.44 -25.91 16.02
N LEU A 208 15.34 -26.16 14.70
CA LEU A 208 16.08 -25.40 13.70
C LEU A 208 15.55 -23.97 13.62
N TRP A 209 14.23 -23.78 13.51
CA TRP A 209 13.62 -22.45 13.40
C TRP A 209 14.05 -21.51 14.53
N GLN A 210 13.97 -21.97 15.77
CA GLN A 210 14.35 -21.16 16.93
C GLN A 210 15.85 -20.84 16.99
N GLU A 211 16.71 -21.69 16.44
CA GLU A 211 18.14 -21.38 16.33
C GLU A 211 18.38 -20.26 15.31
N LEU A 212 17.63 -20.27 14.20
CA LEU A 212 17.79 -19.32 13.12
C LEU A 212 17.19 -17.94 13.45
N THR A 213 16.05 -17.89 14.13
CA THR A 213 15.27 -16.65 14.31
C THR A 213 15.14 -16.20 15.76
N GLY A 214 15.51 -17.05 16.72
CA GLY A 214 15.31 -16.79 18.14
C GLY A 214 16.58 -16.40 18.88
N ARG A 215 16.41 -15.80 20.07
CA ARG A 215 17.51 -15.52 20.98
C ARG A 215 18.19 -16.80 21.48
N ASN A 216 19.52 -16.81 21.47
CA ASN A 216 20.29 -17.82 22.15
C ASN A 216 20.27 -17.58 23.67
N PHE A 217 19.47 -18.35 24.41
CA PHE A 217 19.34 -18.19 25.87
C PHE A 217 20.61 -18.54 26.67
N ALA A 218 21.58 -19.24 26.07
CA ALA A 218 22.84 -19.58 26.73
C ALA A 218 23.86 -18.43 26.67
N THR A 219 23.88 -17.67 25.57
CA THR A 219 24.79 -16.53 25.37
C THR A 219 24.12 -15.18 25.64
N GLY A 220 22.79 -15.11 25.52
CA GLY A 220 22.00 -13.88 25.55
C GLY A 220 22.03 -13.10 24.23
N GLU A 221 22.67 -13.64 23.19
CA GLU A 221 22.78 -13.02 21.87
C GLU A 221 21.49 -13.23 21.08
N GLU A 222 21.03 -12.16 20.43
CA GLU A 222 19.90 -12.20 19.51
C GLU A 222 20.33 -12.78 18.17
N ALA A 223 19.40 -13.45 17.48
CA ALA A 223 19.62 -13.85 16.10
C ALA A 223 19.89 -12.61 15.26
N THR A 224 20.78 -12.73 14.28
CA THR A 224 20.95 -11.67 13.29
C THR A 224 19.65 -11.56 12.48
N PRO A 225 19.16 -10.35 12.16
CA PRO A 225 18.01 -10.20 11.27
C PRO A 225 18.14 -11.07 10.02
N SER A 226 17.04 -11.69 9.61
CA SER A 226 17.04 -12.74 8.59
C SER A 226 15.76 -12.71 7.78
N SER A 227 15.82 -13.10 6.52
CA SER A 227 14.63 -13.32 5.69
C SER A 227 14.28 -14.81 5.64
N HIS A 228 14.46 -15.54 6.73
CA HIS A 228 14.18 -16.98 6.78
C HIS A 228 12.69 -17.29 6.63
N TRP A 229 12.36 -18.40 5.97
CA TRP A 229 10.98 -18.81 5.72
C TRP A 229 10.67 -20.11 6.45
N LEU A 230 9.65 -20.10 7.31
CA LEU A 230 9.08 -21.31 7.89
C LEU A 230 7.92 -21.79 7.02
N ARG A 231 8.04 -22.99 6.45
CA ARG A 231 7.05 -23.58 5.56
C ARG A 231 6.41 -24.79 6.21
N LEU A 232 5.10 -24.75 6.44
CA LEU A 232 4.31 -25.83 7.04
C LEU A 232 3.55 -26.58 5.94
N GLU A 233 3.66 -27.91 5.91
CA GLU A 233 2.94 -28.71 4.90
C GLU A 233 1.43 -28.58 5.07
N SER A 234 0.75 -28.24 3.98
CA SER A 234 -0.70 -28.17 3.86
C SER A 234 -1.36 -29.52 4.13
N GLY A 235 -2.59 -29.49 4.64
CA GLY A 235 -3.38 -30.67 4.97
C GLY A 235 -3.10 -31.30 6.33
N TYR A 236 -2.25 -30.68 7.16
CA TYR A 236 -1.87 -31.17 8.48
C TYR A 236 -2.24 -30.21 9.63
N VAL A 237 -2.28 -30.78 10.83
CA VAL A 237 -2.48 -30.05 12.10
C VAL A 237 -1.17 -30.04 12.87
N TYR A 238 -0.81 -28.86 13.37
CA TYR A 238 0.41 -28.60 14.13
C TYR A 238 0.05 -28.26 15.58
N ASP A 239 0.12 -29.29 16.45
CA ASP A 239 -0.24 -29.21 17.87
C ASP A 239 0.97 -29.34 18.81
N GLN A 240 2.19 -29.49 18.27
CA GLN A 240 3.43 -29.60 19.04
C GLN A 240 4.32 -28.35 18.97
N ILE A 241 3.88 -27.31 18.26
CA ILE A 241 4.55 -26.01 18.24
C ILE A 241 4.20 -25.29 19.55
N ALA A 242 5.22 -24.93 20.33
CA ALA A 242 5.05 -24.19 21.57
C ALA A 242 4.47 -22.78 21.32
N ASP A 243 3.91 -22.15 22.37
CA ASP A 243 3.18 -20.89 22.19
C ASP A 243 4.04 -19.75 21.58
N ASN A 244 5.31 -19.66 21.99
CA ASN A 244 6.29 -18.72 21.41
C ASN A 244 7.20 -19.39 20.35
N GLY A 245 6.83 -20.58 19.90
CA GLY A 245 7.64 -21.37 18.98
C GLY A 245 7.61 -20.81 17.56
N LEU A 246 6.46 -20.30 17.14
CA LEU A 246 6.24 -19.72 15.81
C LEU A 246 6.99 -18.39 15.66
N MET A 247 6.87 -17.54 16.68
CA MET A 247 7.47 -16.20 16.74
C MET A 247 8.31 -16.09 18.01
N PRO A 248 9.58 -16.53 17.98
CA PRO A 248 10.47 -16.36 19.13
C PRO A 248 10.69 -14.87 19.43
N ALA A 249 11.02 -14.57 20.68
CA ALA A 249 11.27 -13.19 21.09
C ALA A 249 12.49 -12.62 20.36
N GLY A 250 12.37 -11.38 19.86
CA GLY A 250 13.41 -10.72 19.08
C GLY A 250 13.39 -11.04 17.58
N ILE A 251 12.39 -11.77 17.07
CA ILE A 251 12.30 -12.11 15.64
C ILE A 251 12.26 -10.85 14.76
N GLN A 252 13.17 -10.76 13.80
CA GLN A 252 13.33 -9.60 12.92
C GLN A 252 13.68 -10.03 11.48
N GLY A 253 12.94 -9.50 10.51
CA GLY A 253 13.30 -9.53 9.10
C GLY A 253 14.52 -8.66 8.78
N GLU A 254 15.27 -8.98 7.73
CA GLU A 254 16.46 -8.21 7.32
C GLU A 254 16.14 -6.75 7.01
N SER A 255 14.97 -6.52 6.39
CA SER A 255 14.46 -5.20 6.08
C SER A 255 12.95 -5.27 5.83
N PRO A 256 12.26 -4.14 5.68
CA PRO A 256 10.86 -4.11 5.30
C PRO A 256 10.54 -4.83 3.97
N LEU A 257 11.49 -4.86 3.02
CA LEU A 257 11.33 -5.61 1.75
C LEU A 257 11.68 -7.09 1.87
N HIS A 258 12.45 -7.47 2.89
CA HIS A 258 12.99 -8.83 3.08
C HIS A 258 12.56 -9.41 4.44
N PRO A 259 11.24 -9.64 4.65
CA PRO A 259 10.71 -10.07 5.93
C PRO A 259 11.05 -11.53 6.28
N VAL A 260 10.88 -11.88 7.55
CA VAL A 260 10.69 -13.28 7.96
C VAL A 260 9.30 -13.72 7.50
N VAL A 261 9.21 -14.91 6.90
CA VAL A 261 7.93 -15.43 6.38
C VAL A 261 7.54 -16.70 7.10
N ILE A 262 6.27 -16.80 7.47
CA ILE A 262 5.65 -17.97 8.07
C ILE A 262 4.46 -18.36 7.20
N THR A 263 4.59 -19.49 6.51
CA THR A 263 3.71 -19.83 5.39
C THR A 263 3.51 -21.33 5.22
N SER A 264 2.72 -21.73 4.22
CA SER A 264 2.45 -23.10 3.84
C SER A 264 3.35 -23.61 2.69
N TYR A 265 3.29 -24.90 2.42
CA TYR A 265 3.70 -25.52 1.14
C TYR A 265 2.91 -26.80 0.87
N GLY A 266 2.99 -27.31 -0.35
CA GLY A 266 2.35 -28.56 -0.75
C GLY A 266 0.84 -28.43 -1.01
N ASP A 267 0.22 -29.53 -1.42
CA ASP A 267 -1.20 -29.59 -1.77
C ASP A 267 -2.07 -29.85 -0.53
N GLY A 268 -3.18 -29.14 -0.37
CA GLY A 268 -4.15 -29.43 0.67
C GLY A 268 -4.91 -28.21 1.15
N ALA A 269 -5.65 -28.38 2.26
CA ALA A 269 -6.17 -27.25 3.01
C ALA A 269 -5.03 -26.57 3.79
N GLN A 270 -5.23 -25.32 4.19
CA GLN A 270 -4.26 -24.56 4.99
C GLN A 270 -3.76 -25.36 6.22
N PRO A 271 -2.46 -25.29 6.55
CA PRO A 271 -1.91 -25.82 7.78
C PRO A 271 -2.66 -25.28 9.00
N VAL A 272 -3.11 -26.18 9.90
CA VAL A 272 -3.86 -25.79 11.10
C VAL A 272 -2.92 -25.61 12.29
N LEU A 273 -2.84 -24.40 12.82
CA LEU A 273 -2.17 -24.08 14.07
C LEU A 273 -3.15 -24.26 15.24
N ALA A 274 -2.89 -25.29 16.05
CA ALA A 274 -3.80 -25.75 17.11
C ALA A 274 -3.53 -25.16 18.51
N ASN A 275 -2.48 -24.35 18.65
CA ASN A 275 -2.04 -23.75 19.91
C ASN A 275 -2.08 -22.22 19.81
N ASN A 276 -2.04 -21.54 20.96
CA ASN A 276 -1.90 -20.08 20.97
C ASN A 276 -0.52 -19.72 20.43
N HIS A 277 -0.43 -18.65 19.66
CA HIS A 277 0.83 -18.09 19.21
C HIS A 277 0.94 -16.63 19.62
N TRP A 278 2.02 -16.30 20.30
CA TRP A 278 2.23 -14.93 20.74
C TRP A 278 3.69 -14.52 20.62
N VAL A 279 3.87 -13.26 20.27
CA VAL A 279 5.13 -12.54 20.40
C VAL A 279 4.89 -11.35 21.32
N ALA A 280 5.78 -11.17 22.30
CA ALA A 280 5.71 -10.01 23.17
C ALA A 280 7.10 -9.43 23.42
N GLY A 281 7.20 -8.11 23.29
CA GLY A 281 8.39 -7.36 23.66
C GLY A 281 8.60 -7.40 25.17
N TYR A 282 9.34 -8.38 25.67
CA TYR A 282 9.72 -8.46 27.08
C TYR A 282 11.09 -7.81 27.29
N ASN A 283 11.23 -7.01 28.35
CA ASN A 283 12.52 -6.38 28.75
C ASN A 283 13.21 -5.50 27.68
N GLY A 284 12.44 -4.86 26.79
CA GLY A 284 12.98 -3.98 25.74
C GLY A 284 13.32 -4.70 24.43
N GLU A 285 12.94 -5.97 24.27
CA GLU A 285 13.00 -6.69 23.01
C GLU A 285 11.90 -6.19 22.05
N THR A 286 12.22 -6.09 20.76
CA THR A 286 11.30 -5.70 19.69
C THR A 286 11.18 -6.79 18.63
N PHE A 287 10.17 -6.71 17.79
CA PHE A 287 9.96 -7.63 16.66
C PHE A 287 9.55 -6.85 15.43
N SER A 288 10.06 -7.21 14.25
CA SER A 288 9.71 -6.46 13.04
C SER A 288 9.87 -7.22 11.73
N ASN A 289 9.23 -6.70 10.68
CA ASN A 289 9.31 -7.20 9.30
C ASN A 289 8.90 -8.69 9.21
N ILE A 290 7.62 -8.96 9.49
CA ILE A 290 7.06 -10.32 9.59
C ILE A 290 5.88 -10.46 8.65
N VAL A 291 5.86 -11.55 7.88
CA VAL A 291 4.70 -11.96 7.09
C VAL A 291 4.17 -13.31 7.58
N ILE A 292 2.89 -13.36 7.91
CA ILE A 292 2.15 -14.59 8.16
C ILE A 292 1.14 -14.77 7.03
N HIS A 293 1.28 -15.86 6.28
CA HIS A 293 0.52 -16.07 5.05
C HIS A 293 -0.02 -17.51 4.94
N ASP A 294 -1.25 -17.66 4.46
CA ASP A 294 -1.84 -18.95 4.08
C ASP A 294 -1.88 -20.01 5.21
N LEU A 295 -2.35 -19.61 6.40
CA LEU A 295 -2.48 -20.49 7.57
C LEU A 295 -3.89 -20.49 8.13
N ASN A 296 -4.27 -21.59 8.80
CA ASN A 296 -5.47 -21.65 9.61
C ASN A 296 -5.14 -21.57 11.10
N ILE A 297 -5.67 -20.54 11.76
CA ILE A 297 -5.48 -20.22 13.17
C ILE A 297 -6.72 -20.63 13.98
N THR A 298 -6.58 -21.60 14.87
CA THR A 298 -7.72 -22.08 15.71
C THR A 298 -7.70 -21.57 17.14
N GLN A 299 -6.65 -20.82 17.51
CA GLN A 299 -6.41 -20.26 18.85
C GLN A 299 -5.86 -18.83 18.73
N GLU A 300 -5.50 -18.17 19.82
CA GLU A 300 -5.06 -16.77 19.78
C GLU A 300 -3.77 -16.55 18.97
N LEU A 301 -3.77 -15.52 18.12
CA LEU A 301 -2.57 -14.93 17.52
C LEU A 301 -2.37 -13.52 18.10
N LEU A 302 -1.35 -13.35 18.94
CA LEU A 302 -1.11 -12.12 19.70
C LEU A 302 0.24 -11.48 19.37
N PHE A 303 0.19 -10.18 19.06
CA PHE A 303 1.34 -9.30 18.96
C PHE A 303 1.26 -8.25 20.07
N ARG A 304 2.26 -8.24 20.95
CA ARG A 304 2.31 -7.27 22.05
C ARG A 304 3.68 -6.60 22.15
N GLY A 305 3.85 -5.44 21.53
CA GLY A 305 5.13 -4.75 21.44
C GLY A 305 5.14 -3.39 22.13
N SER A 306 6.06 -2.55 21.65
CA SER A 306 6.03 -1.10 21.80
C SER A 306 6.04 -0.47 20.41
N THR A 307 5.32 0.64 20.25
CA THR A 307 5.37 1.47 19.03
C THR A 307 6.80 1.90 18.70
N GLU A 308 7.65 2.14 19.70
CA GLU A 308 9.10 2.26 19.49
C GLU A 308 9.72 0.88 19.16
N GLY A 309 9.84 0.57 17.87
CA GLY A 309 10.67 -0.50 17.32
C GLY A 309 10.00 -1.86 17.10
N SER A 310 8.73 -2.05 17.48
CA SER A 310 7.96 -3.25 17.10
C SER A 310 6.96 -2.91 16.01
N GLY A 311 6.99 -3.61 14.87
CA GLY A 311 6.14 -3.22 13.74
C GLY A 311 6.40 -3.90 12.42
N ASN A 312 5.82 -3.40 11.33
CA ASN A 312 5.90 -3.99 9.99
C ASN A 312 5.46 -5.46 9.96
N ILE A 313 4.16 -5.68 10.22
CA ILE A 313 3.56 -7.01 10.23
C ILE A 313 2.45 -7.10 9.20
N ILE A 314 2.47 -8.15 8.38
CA ILE A 314 1.39 -8.50 7.47
C ILE A 314 0.82 -9.85 7.87
N VAL A 315 -0.49 -9.90 8.06
CA VAL A 315 -1.28 -11.13 8.13
C VAL A 315 -2.17 -11.18 6.89
N ASP A 316 -1.89 -12.12 6.01
CA ASP A 316 -2.50 -12.22 4.68
C ASP A 316 -3.04 -13.63 4.41
N SER A 317 -4.19 -13.73 3.76
CA SER A 317 -4.77 -15.01 3.36
C SER A 317 -4.93 -16.01 4.53
N VAL A 318 -5.14 -15.52 5.75
CA VAL A 318 -5.29 -16.36 6.95
C VAL A 318 -6.75 -16.67 7.21
N THR A 319 -7.05 -17.93 7.53
CA THR A 319 -8.35 -18.32 8.08
C THR A 319 -8.26 -18.41 9.60
N ALA A 320 -9.20 -17.81 10.32
CA ALA A 320 -9.36 -17.98 11.76
C ALA A 320 -10.69 -18.69 12.07
N THR A 321 -10.65 -19.78 12.81
CA THR A 321 -11.84 -20.56 13.26
C THR A 321 -11.75 -20.89 14.74
N ASP A 322 -12.80 -21.50 15.31
CA ASP A 322 -12.84 -21.91 16.72
C ASP A 322 -12.50 -20.73 17.66
N MET A 323 -11.37 -20.79 18.38
CA MET A 323 -10.90 -19.71 19.25
C MET A 323 -9.87 -18.79 18.60
N GLY A 324 -9.76 -18.85 17.27
CA GLY A 324 -8.93 -18.00 16.44
C GLY A 324 -9.36 -16.54 16.53
N TRP A 325 -8.49 -15.69 17.03
CA TRP A 325 -8.65 -14.24 16.95
C TRP A 325 -7.28 -13.56 16.95
N ILE A 326 -7.24 -12.39 16.33
CA ILE A 326 -6.01 -11.61 16.15
C ILE A 326 -6.02 -10.44 17.13
N VAL A 327 -4.97 -10.33 17.93
CA VAL A 327 -4.81 -9.27 18.93
C VAL A 327 -3.50 -8.55 18.70
N VAL A 328 -3.56 -7.23 18.56
CA VAL A 328 -2.38 -6.37 18.40
C VAL A 328 -2.42 -5.24 19.42
N GLU A 329 -1.36 -5.13 20.20
CA GLU A 329 -1.17 -4.12 21.24
C GLU A 329 0.24 -3.55 21.14
N GLY A 330 0.40 -2.26 20.83
CA GLY A 330 1.71 -1.60 20.78
C GLY A 330 2.56 -2.03 19.59
N ALA A 331 2.19 -1.59 18.38
CA ALA A 331 2.96 -1.87 17.17
C ALA A 331 2.81 -0.75 16.13
N ASP A 332 3.88 -0.47 15.38
CA ASP A 332 3.82 0.41 14.22
C ASP A 332 3.59 -0.42 12.96
N SER A 333 2.70 0.04 12.08
CA SER A 333 2.46 -0.54 10.76
C SER A 333 2.01 -2.01 10.78
N PHE A 334 0.70 -2.24 10.95
CA PHE A 334 0.09 -3.57 10.92
C PHE A 334 -0.95 -3.67 9.81
N THR A 335 -0.86 -4.75 9.02
CA THR A 335 -1.79 -5.05 7.93
C THR A 335 -2.48 -6.39 8.15
N LEU A 336 -3.81 -6.38 8.08
CA LEU A 336 -4.65 -7.57 7.97
C LEU A 336 -5.37 -7.54 6.63
N ARG A 337 -5.09 -8.50 5.76
CA ARG A 337 -5.70 -8.52 4.43
C ARG A 337 -6.11 -9.90 3.95
N ASP A 338 -7.10 -9.92 3.05
CA ASP A 338 -7.62 -11.11 2.35
C ASP A 338 -7.86 -12.31 3.28
N SER A 339 -8.21 -12.03 4.53
CA SER A 339 -8.31 -13.03 5.59
C SER A 339 -9.77 -13.34 5.91
N ASN A 340 -10.02 -14.51 6.50
CA ASN A 340 -11.37 -14.98 6.81
C ASN A 340 -11.50 -15.38 8.28
N MET A 341 -12.28 -14.61 9.02
CA MET A 341 -12.59 -14.87 10.43
C MET A 341 -13.99 -15.48 10.47
N LEU A 342 -14.05 -16.78 10.74
CA LEU A 342 -15.24 -17.59 10.55
C LEU A 342 -15.65 -18.30 11.84
N ASP A 343 -16.87 -18.00 12.31
CA ASP A 343 -17.53 -18.68 13.44
C ASP A 343 -16.66 -18.74 14.70
N THR A 344 -15.93 -17.65 14.98
CA THR A 344 -14.95 -17.61 16.06
C THR A 344 -15.61 -17.29 17.40
N GLY A 345 -15.33 -18.09 18.43
CA GLY A 345 -15.78 -17.90 19.80
C GLY A 345 -15.55 -19.14 20.68
N PRO A 346 -15.65 -19.01 22.02
CA PRO A 346 -15.63 -20.15 22.92
C PRO A 346 -16.85 -21.08 22.76
N ASP A 347 -16.63 -22.39 22.75
CA ASP A 347 -17.71 -23.41 22.74
C ASP A 347 -18.45 -23.59 24.08
N ALA A 348 -17.83 -23.13 25.18
CA ALA A 348 -18.38 -23.27 26.52
C ALA A 348 -17.93 -22.13 27.45
N PRO A 349 -18.73 -21.79 28.49
CA PRO A 349 -18.32 -20.80 29.47
C PRO A 349 -17.04 -21.21 30.21
N ARG A 350 -16.06 -20.31 30.25
CA ARG A 350 -14.76 -20.49 30.92
C ARG A 350 -14.87 -20.37 32.44
N TYR A 351 -15.87 -19.63 32.95
CA TYR A 351 -16.02 -19.36 34.39
C TYR A 351 -17.17 -20.15 35.06
N GLY A 352 -17.84 -21.02 34.31
CA GLY A 352 -18.78 -22.05 34.79
C GLY A 352 -20.23 -21.58 35.03
N GLY A 353 -21.18 -22.48 34.74
CA GLY A 353 -22.61 -22.33 35.03
C GLY A 353 -23.42 -21.58 33.97
N SER A 354 -23.07 -20.31 33.73
CA SER A 354 -23.71 -19.39 32.79
C SER A 354 -22.67 -18.56 32.06
N TRP A 355 -23.02 -18.07 30.89
CA TRP A 355 -22.22 -17.14 30.10
C TRP A 355 -22.10 -15.78 30.80
N SER A 356 -20.89 -15.22 30.84
CA SER A 356 -20.59 -13.88 31.35
C SER A 356 -20.30 -12.93 30.19
N PRO A 357 -21.14 -11.92 29.90
CA PRO A 357 -21.00 -11.10 28.70
C PRO A 357 -19.67 -10.34 28.65
N HIS A 358 -19.16 -9.86 29.79
CA HIS A 358 -17.91 -9.10 29.82
C HIS A 358 -16.66 -9.98 29.88
N LEU A 359 -16.68 -11.03 30.71
CA LEU A 359 -15.50 -11.88 30.95
C LEU A 359 -15.27 -12.89 29.84
N GLU A 360 -16.32 -13.25 29.09
CA GLU A 360 -16.28 -14.21 27.99
C GLU A 360 -16.60 -13.53 26.66
N ARG A 361 -16.33 -12.22 26.58
CA ARG A 361 -16.38 -11.46 25.33
C ARG A 361 -15.36 -12.02 24.33
N PHE A 362 -15.68 -11.90 23.04
CA PHE A 362 -14.83 -12.37 21.97
C PHE A 362 -14.98 -11.45 20.76
N SER A 363 -13.85 -11.05 20.16
CA SER A 363 -13.85 -10.35 18.87
C SER A 363 -13.04 -11.14 17.85
N GLY A 364 -13.31 -10.97 16.57
CA GLY A 364 -12.49 -11.59 15.53
C GLY A 364 -11.10 -10.96 15.50
N SER A 365 -11.06 -9.64 15.72
CA SER A 365 -9.81 -8.89 15.90
C SER A 365 -9.92 -7.75 16.92
N TYR A 366 -8.78 -7.45 17.56
CA TYR A 366 -8.63 -6.38 18.54
C TYR A 366 -7.33 -5.60 18.33
N PHE A 367 -7.44 -4.28 18.26
CA PHE A 367 -6.30 -3.38 18.05
C PHE A 367 -6.28 -2.24 19.08
N SER A 368 -5.11 -1.99 19.68
CA SER A 368 -4.85 -0.87 20.59
C SER A 368 -3.42 -0.39 20.47
N ASP A 369 -3.19 0.92 20.57
CA ASP A 369 -1.84 1.50 20.48
C ASP A 369 -1.10 1.05 19.20
N VAL A 370 -1.77 1.23 18.06
CA VAL A 370 -1.25 0.86 16.73
C VAL A 370 -1.21 2.09 15.85
N GLN A 371 -0.06 2.38 15.24
CA GLN A 371 0.09 3.50 14.30
C GLN A 371 0.25 2.99 12.88
N GLY A 372 -0.69 3.31 11.99
CA GLY A 372 -0.73 2.74 10.64
C GLY A 372 -1.37 1.36 10.62
N LEU A 373 -2.68 1.30 10.86
CA LEU A 373 -3.46 0.06 10.77
C LEU A 373 -4.17 -0.01 9.40
N LEU A 374 -3.83 -1.02 8.60
CA LEU A 374 -4.53 -1.34 7.35
C LEU A 374 -5.34 -2.64 7.54
N VAL A 375 -6.64 -2.57 7.27
CA VAL A 375 -7.53 -3.74 7.24
C VAL A 375 -8.31 -3.70 5.93
N GLU A 376 -8.00 -4.63 5.02
CA GLU A 376 -8.60 -4.67 3.69
C GLU A 376 -9.00 -6.07 3.25
N GLY A 377 -10.01 -6.19 2.36
CA GLY A 377 -10.40 -7.47 1.76
C GLY A 377 -10.80 -8.57 2.76
N THR A 378 -11.03 -8.23 4.02
CA THR A 378 -11.16 -9.22 5.11
C THR A 378 -12.63 -9.52 5.38
N ARG A 379 -12.93 -10.81 5.56
CA ARG A 379 -14.28 -11.30 5.90
C ARG A 379 -14.36 -11.63 7.38
N PHE A 380 -15.42 -11.17 8.03
CA PHE A 380 -15.78 -11.52 9.40
C PHE A 380 -17.19 -12.07 9.43
N THR A 381 -17.35 -13.35 9.74
CA THR A 381 -18.64 -14.04 9.71
C THR A 381 -18.88 -14.77 11.03
N GLY A 382 -20.03 -14.53 11.67
CA GLY A 382 -20.47 -15.33 12.83
C GLY A 382 -19.63 -15.11 14.11
N ILE A 383 -19.23 -13.87 14.39
CA ILE A 383 -18.25 -13.60 15.45
C ILE A 383 -18.88 -13.46 16.83
N GLY A 384 -18.45 -14.29 17.79
CA GLY A 384 -18.65 -14.09 19.23
C GLY A 384 -20.03 -14.45 19.78
N TRP A 385 -20.80 -15.26 19.04
CA TRP A 385 -22.09 -15.85 19.42
C TRP A 385 -22.40 -17.05 18.51
N ASP A 386 -23.39 -17.87 18.87
CA ASP A 386 -23.83 -19.00 18.03
C ASP A 386 -25.34 -19.28 18.19
N GLU A 387 -25.95 -19.86 17.16
CA GLU A 387 -27.40 -20.10 17.09
C GLU A 387 -27.87 -21.08 18.17
N GLY A 388 -29.11 -20.89 18.65
CA GLY A 388 -29.70 -21.76 19.66
C GLY A 388 -29.26 -21.44 21.10
N TYR A 389 -28.58 -20.30 21.30
CA TYR A 389 -28.30 -19.71 22.60
C TYR A 389 -29.57 -19.55 23.46
N ASP A 390 -29.41 -19.52 24.77
CA ASP A 390 -30.51 -19.21 25.71
C ASP A 390 -30.54 -17.73 26.02
N TYR A 391 -31.74 -17.13 25.99
CA TYR A 391 -31.97 -15.74 26.37
C TYR A 391 -31.33 -15.34 27.72
N ASN A 392 -31.25 -16.26 28.70
CA ASN A 392 -30.67 -16.00 30.02
C ASN A 392 -29.20 -16.43 30.14
N GLY A 393 -28.52 -16.74 29.03
CA GLY A 393 -27.10 -17.09 29.01
C GLY A 393 -26.77 -18.40 29.74
N ARG A 394 -27.59 -19.44 29.55
CA ARG A 394 -27.29 -20.75 30.12
C ARG A 394 -26.04 -21.37 29.49
N GLY A 395 -25.12 -21.85 30.32
CA GLY A 395 -23.86 -22.44 29.87
C GLY A 395 -23.95 -23.83 29.23
N ASP A 396 -25.15 -24.44 29.21
CA ASP A 396 -25.42 -25.69 28.48
C ASP A 396 -26.06 -25.44 27.10
N ARG A 397 -26.01 -24.19 26.65
CA ARG A 397 -26.43 -23.72 25.33
C ARG A 397 -25.27 -22.94 24.68
N PRO A 398 -25.28 -22.78 23.35
CA PRO A 398 -24.29 -21.99 22.63
C PRO A 398 -24.15 -20.56 23.14
N GLN A 399 -23.05 -19.90 22.78
CA GLN A 399 -22.70 -18.58 23.30
C GLN A 399 -23.76 -17.54 22.90
N PRO A 400 -24.38 -16.84 23.86
CA PRO A 400 -25.27 -15.73 23.55
C PRO A 400 -24.46 -14.52 23.07
N PRO A 401 -25.03 -13.68 22.19
CA PRO A 401 -24.40 -12.42 21.81
C PRO A 401 -24.21 -11.51 23.02
N SER A 402 -23.18 -10.66 22.97
CA SER A 402 -22.85 -9.73 24.05
C SER A 402 -22.45 -8.37 23.49
N THR A 403 -22.76 -7.29 24.20
CA THR A 403 -22.35 -5.91 23.87
C THR A 403 -20.83 -5.70 23.77
N TYR A 404 -20.03 -6.68 24.19
CA TYR A 404 -18.57 -6.61 24.20
C TYR A 404 -17.91 -7.48 23.11
N SER A 405 -18.72 -8.22 22.34
CA SER A 405 -18.27 -9.10 21.26
C SER A 405 -18.54 -8.43 19.91
N HIS A 406 -17.52 -8.30 19.07
CA HIS A 406 -17.57 -7.53 17.82
C HIS A 406 -16.80 -8.28 16.73
N SER A 407 -17.12 -8.07 15.45
CA SER A 407 -16.26 -8.62 14.39
C SER A 407 -14.84 -8.05 14.48
N ILE A 408 -14.75 -6.72 14.55
CA ILE A 408 -13.52 -5.97 14.76
C ILE A 408 -13.71 -4.89 15.82
N TYR A 409 -12.70 -4.73 16.67
CA TYR A 409 -12.66 -3.70 17.69
C TYR A 409 -11.32 -2.94 17.65
N VAL A 410 -11.39 -1.67 17.29
CA VAL A 410 -10.26 -0.73 17.31
C VAL A 410 -10.46 0.26 18.44
N GLN A 411 -9.42 0.43 19.27
CA GLN A 411 -9.41 1.38 20.37
C GLN A 411 -9.26 2.83 19.91
N HIS A 412 -9.32 3.74 20.89
CA HIS A 412 -9.27 5.19 20.70
C HIS A 412 -7.84 5.71 20.45
N ASP A 413 -6.82 4.91 20.74
CA ASP A 413 -5.39 5.22 20.68
C ASP A 413 -4.69 4.61 19.45
N VAL A 414 -5.48 4.25 18.43
CA VAL A 414 -5.00 3.85 17.10
C VAL A 414 -5.03 5.07 16.19
N LEU A 415 -4.00 5.27 15.37
CA LEU A 415 -3.94 6.35 14.37
C LEU A 415 -3.63 5.81 12.99
N ASP A 416 -4.00 6.59 11.97
CA ASP A 416 -3.79 6.28 10.56
C ASP A 416 -4.46 4.96 10.15
N LEU A 417 -5.70 4.75 10.61
CA LEU A 417 -6.52 3.60 10.26
C LEU A 417 -7.04 3.72 8.82
N THR A 418 -6.88 2.66 8.03
CA THR A 418 -7.65 2.40 6.81
C THR A 418 -8.41 1.07 6.94
N PHE A 419 -9.73 1.12 6.80
CA PHE A 419 -10.64 -0.01 6.87
C PHE A 419 -11.48 -0.04 5.59
N ARG A 420 -11.09 -0.85 4.61
CA ARG A 420 -11.72 -0.84 3.27
C ARG A 420 -12.04 -2.21 2.72
N ASP A 421 -13.03 -2.31 1.84
CA ASP A 421 -13.33 -3.53 1.06
C ASP A 421 -13.61 -4.78 1.94
N ASN A 422 -14.01 -4.58 3.20
CA ASN A 422 -14.26 -5.67 4.13
C ASN A 422 -15.73 -6.09 4.10
N ILE A 423 -15.97 -7.36 4.44
CA ILE A 423 -17.32 -7.88 4.66
C ILE A 423 -17.44 -8.29 6.13
N SER A 424 -18.44 -7.77 6.83
CA SER A 424 -18.76 -8.17 8.20
C SER A 424 -20.22 -8.57 8.28
N ALA A 425 -20.46 -9.85 8.58
CA ALA A 425 -21.77 -10.47 8.55
C ALA A 425 -22.06 -11.21 9.86
N SER A 426 -23.27 -11.06 10.39
CA SER A 426 -23.74 -11.84 11.54
C SER A 426 -22.92 -11.61 12.82
N ALA A 427 -22.55 -10.35 13.10
CA ALA A 427 -21.78 -10.03 14.30
C ALA A 427 -22.63 -10.13 15.59
N ALA A 428 -22.00 -10.53 16.71
CA ALA A 428 -22.67 -10.61 18.01
C ALA A 428 -23.23 -9.26 18.49
N SER A 429 -22.46 -8.17 18.37
CA SER A 429 -22.91 -6.81 18.66
C SER A 429 -22.64 -5.85 17.51
N MET A 430 -21.37 -5.55 17.20
CA MET A 430 -21.03 -4.59 16.14
C MET A 430 -20.31 -5.26 14.98
N ALA A 431 -20.67 -4.88 13.76
CA ALA A 431 -19.95 -5.26 12.56
C ALA A 431 -18.57 -4.58 12.53
N ALA A 432 -18.48 -3.30 12.92
CA ALA A 432 -17.20 -2.61 13.13
C ALA A 432 -17.30 -1.55 14.23
N GLN A 433 -16.35 -1.59 15.18
CA GLN A 433 -16.20 -0.55 16.19
C GLN A 433 -14.82 0.10 16.08
N LEU A 434 -14.75 1.26 15.43
CA LEU A 434 -13.54 1.95 15.00
C LEU A 434 -13.33 3.25 15.80
N ARG A 435 -13.01 3.16 17.09
CA ARG A 435 -13.07 4.34 17.98
C ARG A 435 -12.12 5.46 17.57
N SER A 436 -10.97 5.14 17.01
CA SER A 436 -9.98 6.08 16.49
C SER A 436 -10.51 7.05 15.42
N GLY A 437 -11.55 6.66 14.67
CA GLY A 437 -11.79 7.26 13.35
C GLY A 437 -10.81 6.73 12.29
N GLY A 438 -10.86 7.26 11.07
CA GLY A 438 -9.96 6.87 9.97
C GLY A 438 -10.59 6.94 8.58
N PHE A 439 -9.90 6.36 7.60
CA PHE A 439 -10.39 6.17 6.24
C PHE A 439 -11.20 4.86 6.17
N ILE A 440 -12.50 4.94 5.87
CA ILE A 440 -13.46 3.84 5.97
C ILE A 440 -14.26 3.76 4.66
N GLU A 441 -13.90 2.85 3.76
CA GLU A 441 -14.44 2.85 2.38
C GLU A 441 -14.99 1.48 1.95
N ASP A 442 -16.10 1.47 1.22
CA ASP A 442 -16.60 0.30 0.47
C ASP A 442 -16.76 -1.02 1.26
N ASN A 443 -17.06 -0.90 2.56
CA ASN A 443 -17.33 -2.08 3.39
C ASN A 443 -18.80 -2.52 3.29
N LEU A 444 -19.03 -3.83 3.36
CA LEU A 444 -20.37 -4.42 3.50
C LEU A 444 -20.58 -4.91 4.93
N LEU A 445 -21.54 -4.31 5.64
CA LEU A 445 -21.85 -4.62 7.03
C LEU A 445 -23.30 -5.10 7.13
N MET A 446 -23.50 -6.38 7.42
CA MET A 446 -24.84 -6.97 7.42
C MET A 446 -25.15 -7.85 8.62
N ASP A 447 -26.44 -8.07 8.86
CA ASP A 447 -26.98 -8.96 9.88
C ASP A 447 -26.35 -8.74 11.27
N SER A 448 -26.11 -7.47 11.63
CA SER A 448 -25.39 -7.11 12.85
C SER A 448 -26.24 -6.24 13.75
N GLY A 449 -26.03 -6.33 15.06
CA GLY A 449 -26.77 -5.53 16.05
C GLY A 449 -26.52 -4.03 15.88
N GLY A 450 -25.28 -3.66 15.55
CA GLY A 450 -24.90 -2.37 15.04
C GLY A 450 -23.97 -2.49 13.84
N GLY A 451 -24.13 -1.62 12.85
CA GLY A 451 -23.26 -1.56 11.67
C GLY A 451 -21.89 -1.01 12.01
N LEU A 452 -21.79 0.32 12.11
CA LEU A 452 -20.49 1.01 12.20
C LEU A 452 -20.51 2.08 13.29
N ILE A 453 -19.45 2.11 14.12
CA ILE A 453 -19.17 3.22 15.03
C ILE A 453 -17.77 3.76 14.77
N PHE A 454 -17.65 5.09 14.72
CA PHE A 454 -16.37 5.81 14.77
C PHE A 454 -16.48 7.03 15.69
N ARG A 455 -15.39 7.38 16.40
CA ARG A 455 -15.41 8.42 17.45
C ARG A 455 -14.28 9.45 17.40
N GLY A 456 -13.35 9.37 16.46
CA GLY A 456 -12.20 10.29 16.43
C GLY A 456 -11.37 10.24 17.72
N GLY A 457 -11.26 9.08 18.37
CA GLY A 457 -10.55 8.94 19.65
C GLY A 457 -11.31 9.47 20.88
N GLU A 458 -12.50 10.08 20.74
CA GLU A 458 -13.26 10.60 21.88
C GLU A 458 -13.90 9.46 22.70
N TYR A 459 -13.17 8.99 23.71
CA TYR A 459 -13.60 7.95 24.62
C TYR A 459 -13.26 8.28 26.07
N TRP A 460 -14.22 8.13 26.99
CA TRP A 460 -14.01 8.24 28.45
C TRP A 460 -13.38 9.55 28.97
N GLY A 461 -13.43 10.61 28.16
CA GLY A 461 -12.90 11.93 28.51
C GLY A 461 -11.46 12.16 28.07
N GLU A 462 -10.88 11.28 27.26
CA GLU A 462 -9.56 11.48 26.63
C GLU A 462 -9.56 12.67 25.63
N GLY A 463 -10.72 12.98 25.05
CA GLY A 463 -10.88 14.04 24.06
C GLY A 463 -10.70 13.53 22.62
N PRO A 464 -10.81 14.42 21.61
CA PRO A 464 -10.76 14.04 20.20
C PRO A 464 -9.32 13.79 19.71
N ILE A 465 -8.65 12.80 20.29
CA ILE A 465 -7.23 12.51 20.03
C ILE A 465 -6.98 11.78 18.70
N GLY A 466 -8.01 11.13 18.14
CA GLY A 466 -7.92 10.31 16.93
C GLY A 466 -8.05 11.13 15.64
N ASN A 467 -8.18 10.44 14.51
CA ASN A 467 -8.27 11.06 13.18
C ASN A 467 -9.67 11.62 12.86
N PHE A 468 -9.73 12.59 11.95
CA PHE A 468 -10.91 12.83 11.11
C PHE A 468 -11.34 11.52 10.45
N SER A 469 -12.65 11.36 10.23
CA SER A 469 -13.18 10.16 9.57
C SER A 469 -13.72 10.52 8.19
N LEU A 470 -13.25 9.81 7.18
CA LEU A 470 -13.83 9.77 5.84
C LEU A 470 -14.52 8.42 5.71
N VAL A 471 -15.84 8.45 5.58
CA VAL A 471 -16.68 7.26 5.54
C VAL A 471 -17.41 7.26 4.20
N SER A 472 -16.95 6.42 3.27
CA SER A 472 -17.39 6.48 1.87
C SER A 472 -17.90 5.14 1.34
N GLY A 473 -18.99 5.13 0.57
CA GLY A 473 -19.43 3.96 -0.22
C GLY A 473 -19.90 2.73 0.57
N ASN A 474 -19.92 2.77 1.91
CA ASN A 474 -20.24 1.62 2.76
C ASN A 474 -21.72 1.23 2.65
N VAL A 475 -22.00 -0.06 2.70
CA VAL A 475 -23.36 -0.61 2.72
C VAL A 475 -23.67 -1.28 4.06
N ILE A 476 -24.72 -0.82 4.72
CA ILE A 476 -25.25 -1.38 5.96
C ILE A 476 -26.67 -1.91 5.68
N THR A 477 -26.89 -3.21 5.87
CA THR A 477 -28.21 -3.81 5.61
C THR A 477 -28.55 -4.99 6.51
N ALA A 478 -29.84 -5.27 6.70
CA ALA A 478 -30.36 -6.32 7.58
C ALA A 478 -29.89 -6.19 9.04
N ALA A 479 -30.78 -5.74 9.93
CA ALA A 479 -30.43 -5.66 11.34
C ALA A 479 -30.42 -7.04 12.02
N GLY A 480 -29.40 -7.33 12.83
CA GLY A 480 -29.25 -8.65 13.46
C GLY A 480 -30.31 -8.97 14.54
N TYR A 481 -30.84 -7.95 15.22
CA TYR A 481 -31.97 -8.04 16.16
C TYR A 481 -31.88 -9.12 17.27
N ARG A 482 -30.67 -9.52 17.65
CA ARG A 482 -30.44 -10.58 18.66
C ARG A 482 -30.76 -10.10 20.07
N SER A 483 -31.30 -10.98 20.93
CA SER A 483 -31.88 -10.60 22.22
C SER A 483 -31.41 -11.47 23.39
N VAL A 484 -30.91 -10.85 24.46
CA VAL A 484 -30.41 -11.49 25.69
C VAL A 484 -30.87 -10.76 26.95
N ALA A 485 -30.86 -11.44 28.09
CA ALA A 485 -31.32 -10.91 29.38
C ALA A 485 -30.32 -9.95 30.05
N GLU A 486 -29.02 -10.15 29.81
CA GLU A 486 -27.92 -9.40 30.41
C GLU A 486 -26.84 -9.13 29.36
N GLY A 487 -26.22 -7.94 29.40
CA GLY A 487 -25.15 -7.59 28.45
C GLY A 487 -25.62 -7.42 27.00
N GLN A 488 -26.90 -7.07 26.80
CA GLN A 488 -27.51 -6.81 25.50
C GLN A 488 -26.71 -5.75 24.72
N GLY A 489 -26.28 -6.11 23.51
CA GLY A 489 -25.74 -5.17 22.52
C GLY A 489 -26.87 -4.46 21.75
N TYR A 490 -26.53 -3.76 20.69
CA TYR A 490 -27.52 -3.16 19.81
C TYR A 490 -28.35 -4.23 19.09
N HIS A 491 -29.59 -3.89 18.77
CA HIS A 491 -30.50 -4.68 17.95
C HIS A 491 -30.46 -4.25 16.49
N ALA A 492 -30.38 -2.95 16.22
CA ALA A 492 -30.54 -2.43 14.87
C ALA A 492 -29.88 -1.06 14.62
N MET A 493 -28.75 -0.73 15.24
CA MET A 493 -28.10 0.55 14.97
C MET A 493 -27.41 0.55 13.58
N GLY A 494 -27.58 1.57 12.75
CA GLY A 494 -26.89 1.66 11.45
C GLY A 494 -25.46 2.20 11.60
N ILE A 495 -25.31 3.53 11.47
CA ILE A 495 -24.05 4.26 11.68
C ILE A 495 -24.16 5.16 12.92
N TYR A 496 -23.12 5.15 13.75
CA TYR A 496 -22.91 6.13 14.82
C TYR A 496 -21.62 6.92 14.56
N ASN A 497 -21.78 8.21 14.32
CA ASN A 497 -20.72 9.19 14.22
C ASN A 497 -20.53 9.90 15.57
N GLY A 498 -19.39 9.66 16.21
CA GLY A 498 -18.92 10.38 17.39
C GLY A 498 -17.72 11.30 17.16
N GLY A 499 -17.23 11.43 15.92
CA GLY A 499 -16.06 12.26 15.60
C GLY A 499 -16.45 13.68 15.21
N ASN A 500 -15.48 14.61 15.26
CA ASN A 500 -15.66 15.98 14.78
C ASN A 500 -15.27 16.09 13.29
N ASP A 501 -15.92 17.01 12.57
CA ASP A 501 -15.64 17.35 11.16
C ASP A 501 -15.46 16.13 10.23
N THR A 502 -16.24 15.08 10.49
CA THR A 502 -16.25 13.86 9.67
C THR A 502 -16.96 14.08 8.36
N THR A 503 -16.54 13.37 7.32
CA THR A 503 -17.18 13.37 6.00
C THR A 503 -17.80 12.00 5.73
N LEU A 504 -19.10 11.98 5.42
CA LEU A 504 -19.84 10.77 5.04
C LEU A 504 -20.33 10.94 3.60
N ILE A 505 -19.90 10.06 2.68
CA ILE A 505 -20.20 10.16 1.25
C ILE A 505 -20.75 8.84 0.71
N GLY A 506 -21.88 8.85 0.01
CA GLY A 506 -22.41 7.69 -0.71
C GLY A 506 -22.65 6.45 0.15
N ASN A 507 -22.84 6.58 1.47
CA ASN A 507 -23.13 5.42 2.31
C ASN A 507 -24.60 5.02 2.17
N ILE A 508 -24.89 3.72 2.23
CA ILE A 508 -26.24 3.16 2.15
C ILE A 508 -26.57 2.45 3.47
N ILE A 509 -27.68 2.84 4.10
CA ILE A 509 -28.26 2.16 5.27
C ILE A 509 -29.66 1.72 4.91
N ALA A 510 -29.83 0.45 4.54
CA ALA A 510 -31.03 -0.03 3.90
C ALA A 510 -31.61 -1.28 4.57
N HIS A 511 -32.93 -1.33 4.67
CA HIS A 511 -33.70 -2.52 5.04
C HIS A 511 -33.31 -3.08 6.41
N LEU A 512 -33.86 -2.46 7.46
CA LEU A 512 -33.76 -3.04 8.80
C LEU A 512 -34.33 -4.46 8.83
N ALA A 513 -35.38 -4.73 8.04
CA ALA A 513 -35.97 -6.03 7.73
C ALA A 513 -36.32 -6.08 6.23
N ASP A 514 -36.45 -7.28 5.65
CA ASP A 514 -36.90 -7.50 4.27
C ASP A 514 -38.32 -6.91 4.10
N PRO A 515 -38.51 -5.91 3.22
CA PRO A 515 -39.82 -5.42 2.77
C PRO A 515 -40.81 -6.51 2.36
N ASN A 516 -40.32 -7.65 1.89
CA ASN A 516 -41.11 -8.75 1.37
C ASN A 516 -41.43 -9.82 2.42
N ASP A 517 -40.90 -9.70 3.65
CA ASP A 517 -41.25 -10.53 4.80
C ASP A 517 -41.89 -9.73 5.95
N PRO A 518 -43.24 -9.60 5.96
CA PRO A 518 -43.95 -8.96 7.06
C PRO A 518 -43.78 -9.66 8.42
N LEU A 519 -43.40 -10.94 8.45
CA LEU A 519 -43.19 -11.67 9.70
C LEU A 519 -41.89 -11.22 10.36
N GLU A 520 -40.80 -11.14 9.60
CA GLU A 520 -39.51 -10.62 10.07
C GLU A 520 -39.69 -9.20 10.64
N LEU A 521 -40.35 -8.30 9.88
CA LEU A 521 -40.64 -6.96 10.37
C LEU A 521 -41.43 -7.00 11.68
N SER A 522 -42.40 -7.91 11.84
CA SER A 522 -43.22 -8.03 13.05
C SER A 522 -42.43 -8.40 14.31
N GLU A 523 -41.28 -9.05 14.15
CA GLU A 523 -40.37 -9.42 15.22
C GLU A 523 -39.38 -8.30 15.55
N ARG A 524 -39.16 -7.37 14.61
CA ARG A 524 -38.27 -6.21 14.77
C ARG A 524 -39.06 -4.94 15.12
N SER A 525 -39.10 -4.62 16.42
CA SER A 525 -39.93 -3.52 16.95
C SER A 525 -39.27 -2.15 17.01
N ILE A 526 -37.95 -2.06 17.18
CA ILE A 526 -37.19 -0.80 17.28
C ILE A 526 -36.09 -0.73 16.22
N ASN A 527 -35.54 0.46 15.95
CA ASN A 527 -34.47 0.65 14.97
C ASN A 527 -33.20 1.26 15.54
N GLU A 528 -33.18 1.74 16.78
CA GLU A 528 -32.00 2.33 17.45
C GLU A 528 -31.22 3.39 16.64
N GLY A 529 -31.82 3.96 15.59
CA GLY A 529 -31.23 4.95 14.66
C GLY A 529 -30.52 4.33 13.45
N GLY A 530 -30.94 4.74 12.25
CA GLY A 530 -30.21 4.43 11.02
C GLY A 530 -28.89 5.20 10.95
N LEU A 531 -28.94 6.50 11.16
CA LEU A 531 -27.77 7.36 11.23
C LEU A 531 -27.85 8.26 12.46
N ILE A 532 -26.79 8.27 13.28
CA ILE A 532 -26.70 9.06 14.51
C ILE A 532 -25.44 9.92 14.47
N HIS A 533 -25.61 11.22 14.71
CA HIS A 533 -24.54 12.18 14.89
C HIS A 533 -24.50 12.67 16.33
N GLU A 534 -23.38 12.42 17.03
CA GLU A 534 -23.06 13.06 18.31
C GLU A 534 -22.59 14.50 18.09
N HIS A 535 -21.81 14.72 17.02
CA HIS A 535 -21.35 16.03 16.55
C HIS A 535 -21.79 16.26 15.10
N THR A 536 -21.92 17.51 14.70
CA THR A 536 -22.28 17.85 13.31
C THR A 536 -21.14 17.44 12.37
N PRO A 537 -21.40 16.61 11.33
CA PRO A 537 -20.40 16.26 10.34
C PRO A 537 -20.02 17.48 9.49
N TYR A 538 -18.85 17.43 8.85
CA TYR A 538 -18.46 18.43 7.86
C TYR A 538 -19.33 18.31 6.60
N TYR A 539 -19.58 17.08 6.15
CA TYR A 539 -20.48 16.74 5.05
C TYR A 539 -21.12 15.37 5.27
N ASP A 540 -22.37 15.21 4.83
CA ASP A 540 -23.11 13.95 4.90
C ASP A 540 -24.22 13.89 3.84
N ASP A 541 -24.15 12.91 2.94
CA ASP A 541 -25.19 12.57 1.96
C ASP A 541 -25.73 11.14 2.15
N THR A 542 -25.46 10.52 3.30
CA THR A 542 -25.80 9.11 3.58
C THR A 542 -27.27 8.82 3.30
N MET A 543 -27.53 7.77 2.53
CA MET A 543 -28.88 7.35 2.17
C MET A 543 -29.42 6.35 3.18
N VAL A 544 -30.56 6.69 3.80
CA VAL A 544 -31.25 5.80 4.73
C VAL A 544 -32.58 5.36 4.13
N TYR A 545 -32.81 4.05 4.02
CA TYR A 545 -34.04 3.52 3.45
C TYR A 545 -34.62 2.36 4.26
N ARG A 546 -35.88 2.51 4.69
CA ARG A 546 -36.62 1.50 5.47
C ARG A 546 -35.87 0.98 6.68
N TRP A 547 -35.12 1.86 7.34
CA TRP A 547 -34.47 1.54 8.60
C TRP A 547 -35.41 1.77 9.80
N TYR A 548 -36.54 1.08 9.83
CA TYR A 548 -37.57 1.25 10.85
C TYR A 548 -38.18 -0.08 11.30
N GLY A 549 -38.52 -0.19 12.59
CA GLY A 549 -39.25 -1.33 13.15
C GLY A 549 -40.78 -1.11 13.24
N THR A 550 -41.54 -2.14 13.65
CA THR A 550 -43.02 -2.07 13.76
C THR A 550 -43.54 -0.90 14.59
N TRP A 551 -42.80 -0.47 15.62
CA TRP A 551 -43.23 0.65 16.45
C TRP A 551 -43.42 1.95 15.65
N HIS A 552 -42.60 2.16 14.61
CA HIS A 552 -42.67 3.33 13.73
C HIS A 552 -43.88 3.22 12.80
N VAL A 553 -44.07 2.04 12.21
CA VAL A 553 -45.21 1.72 11.33
C VAL A 553 -46.55 1.88 12.07
N ASP A 554 -46.66 1.35 13.29
CA ASP A 554 -47.86 1.46 14.13
C ASP A 554 -48.22 2.92 14.48
N ARG A 555 -47.24 3.82 14.39
CA ARG A 555 -47.39 5.26 14.65
C ARG A 555 -47.53 6.09 13.37
N GLY A 556 -47.31 5.50 12.20
CA GLY A 556 -47.35 6.19 10.91
C GLY A 556 -46.24 7.24 10.78
N ILE A 557 -45.05 6.94 11.28
CA ILE A 557 -43.87 7.85 11.26
C ILE A 557 -42.68 7.26 10.50
N GLU A 558 -42.83 6.09 9.90
CA GLU A 558 -41.79 5.35 9.18
C GLU A 558 -41.17 6.12 8.01
N GLU A 559 -41.94 6.99 7.36
CA GLU A 559 -41.44 7.82 6.25
C GLU A 559 -40.37 8.83 6.72
N GLY A 560 -40.45 9.28 7.97
CA GLY A 560 -39.48 10.22 8.55
C GLY A 560 -38.13 9.58 8.90
N GLU A 561 -38.01 8.26 8.77
CA GLU A 561 -36.76 7.54 8.97
C GLU A 561 -35.96 7.40 7.67
N ASN A 562 -36.56 7.69 6.51
CA ASN A 562 -35.84 7.70 5.23
C ASN A 562 -35.12 9.04 5.05
N GLN A 563 -33.91 9.01 4.48
CA GLN A 563 -33.04 10.19 4.28
C GLN A 563 -32.35 10.09 2.93
N ASN A 564 -32.21 11.22 2.21
CA ASN A 564 -31.46 11.35 0.96
C ASN A 564 -31.86 10.37 -0.17
N ILE A 565 -33.16 10.04 -0.27
CA ILE A 565 -33.70 9.09 -1.28
C ILE A 565 -34.56 9.77 -2.35
N GLU A 566 -34.50 11.10 -2.44
CA GLU A 566 -35.28 11.91 -3.38
C GLU A 566 -34.95 11.52 -4.83
N GLY A 567 -35.99 11.21 -5.61
CA GLY A 567 -35.84 10.87 -7.04
C GLY A 567 -35.50 9.40 -7.33
N LEU A 568 -35.21 8.58 -6.31
CA LEU A 568 -34.93 7.15 -6.48
C LEU A 568 -36.22 6.31 -6.69
N ASP A 569 -36.12 5.19 -7.44
CA ASP A 569 -37.25 4.27 -7.64
C ASP A 569 -37.46 3.38 -6.42
N ARG A 570 -38.40 3.77 -5.57
CA ARG A 570 -38.75 3.02 -4.37
C ARG A 570 -39.15 1.56 -4.63
N ASN A 571 -39.72 1.22 -5.79
CA ASN A 571 -40.03 -0.19 -6.07
C ASN A 571 -38.76 -1.00 -6.33
N LEU A 572 -37.74 -0.39 -6.92
CA LEU A 572 -36.44 -1.02 -7.11
C LEU A 572 -35.72 -1.16 -5.76
N LEU A 573 -35.73 -0.11 -4.94
CA LEU A 573 -35.17 -0.16 -3.59
C LEU A 573 -35.81 -1.29 -2.76
N ASP A 574 -37.14 -1.41 -2.79
CA ASP A 574 -37.90 -2.49 -2.12
C ASP A 574 -37.55 -3.91 -2.58
N GLN A 575 -36.93 -4.05 -3.76
CA GLN A 575 -36.46 -5.32 -4.30
C GLN A 575 -34.95 -5.52 -4.12
N THR A 576 -34.23 -4.51 -3.63
CA THR A 576 -32.77 -4.55 -3.47
C THR A 576 -32.43 -4.90 -2.02
N THR A 577 -32.63 -6.17 -1.67
CA THR A 577 -32.51 -6.69 -0.30
C THR A 577 -31.44 -7.77 -0.21
N ALA A 578 -30.91 -8.01 0.99
CA ALA A 578 -29.94 -9.08 1.20
C ALA A 578 -30.50 -10.46 0.81
N ASP A 579 -31.78 -10.75 1.04
CA ASP A 579 -32.43 -11.99 0.58
C ASP A 579 -32.48 -12.12 -0.94
N ASN A 580 -32.72 -11.02 -1.65
CA ASN A 580 -32.71 -11.06 -3.11
C ASN A 580 -31.29 -11.15 -3.67
N LEU A 581 -30.31 -10.54 -2.99
CA LEU A 581 -28.89 -10.77 -3.27
C LEU A 581 -28.54 -12.26 -3.09
N ALA A 582 -28.97 -12.88 -2.00
CA ALA A 582 -28.80 -14.31 -1.74
C ALA A 582 -29.30 -15.17 -2.92
N LYS A 583 -30.52 -14.90 -3.38
CA LYS A 583 -31.14 -15.62 -4.51
C LYS A 583 -30.34 -15.50 -5.79
N ILE A 584 -29.71 -14.34 -6.01
CA ILE A 584 -28.87 -14.08 -7.18
C ILE A 584 -27.54 -14.81 -7.05
N MET A 585 -26.81 -14.61 -5.95
CA MET A 585 -25.46 -15.14 -5.75
C MET A 585 -25.44 -16.66 -5.68
N LEU A 586 -26.39 -17.25 -4.96
CA LEU A 586 -26.49 -18.71 -4.83
C LEU A 586 -27.26 -19.35 -6.01
N ASN A 587 -27.87 -18.54 -6.87
CA ASN A 587 -28.73 -19.00 -7.97
C ASN A 587 -29.83 -19.97 -7.46
N ASP A 588 -30.41 -19.67 -6.30
CA ASP A 588 -31.54 -20.40 -5.69
C ASP A 588 -32.67 -19.42 -5.36
N PRO A 589 -33.86 -19.52 -5.96
CA PRO A 589 -34.97 -18.61 -5.67
C PRO A 589 -35.52 -18.71 -4.24
N ASN A 590 -35.11 -19.71 -3.45
CA ASN A 590 -35.48 -19.86 -2.05
C ASN A 590 -34.37 -19.49 -1.07
N ALA A 591 -33.18 -19.10 -1.56
CA ALA A 591 -32.13 -18.63 -0.67
C ALA A 591 -32.57 -17.36 0.06
N ASP A 592 -32.08 -17.22 1.29
CA ASP A 592 -32.34 -16.09 2.17
C ASP A 592 -31.04 -15.51 2.75
N LEU A 593 -31.16 -14.54 3.66
CA LEU A 593 -30.03 -13.93 4.35
C LEU A 593 -29.11 -14.94 5.04
N GLU A 594 -29.66 -15.98 5.69
CA GLU A 594 -28.86 -16.97 6.42
C GLU A 594 -27.99 -17.77 5.44
N ASP A 595 -28.57 -18.17 4.30
CA ASP A 595 -27.84 -18.85 3.23
C ASP A 595 -26.72 -17.96 2.65
N LEU A 596 -26.96 -16.65 2.50
CA LEU A 596 -25.94 -15.70 2.01
C LEU A 596 -24.78 -15.57 3.00
N VAL A 597 -25.06 -15.40 4.30
CA VAL A 597 -24.03 -15.30 5.35
C VAL A 597 -23.17 -16.56 5.37
N ALA A 598 -23.79 -17.74 5.34
CA ALA A 598 -23.07 -19.01 5.30
C ALA A 598 -22.21 -19.16 4.04
N TRP A 599 -22.71 -18.69 2.90
CA TRP A 599 -21.97 -18.72 1.63
C TRP A 599 -20.76 -17.78 1.63
N ILE A 600 -20.90 -16.56 2.17
CA ILE A 600 -19.80 -15.58 2.32
C ILE A 600 -18.67 -16.17 3.17
N GLY A 601 -19.01 -16.81 4.29
CA GLY A 601 -18.01 -17.42 5.18
C GLY A 601 -17.18 -18.53 4.54
N GLN A 602 -17.63 -19.11 3.42
CA GLN A 602 -17.00 -20.24 2.74
C GLN A 602 -16.51 -19.92 1.33
N THR A 603 -16.74 -18.69 0.84
CA THR A 603 -16.46 -18.33 -0.56
C THR A 603 -15.63 -17.07 -0.62
N GLU A 604 -14.53 -17.14 -1.37
CA GLU A 604 -13.75 -15.96 -1.76
C GLU A 604 -14.62 -15.01 -2.59
N ILE A 605 -14.93 -13.85 -2.03
CA ILE A 605 -15.77 -12.83 -2.63
C ILE A 605 -15.39 -11.45 -2.08
N GLU A 606 -15.30 -10.47 -2.97
CA GLU A 606 -14.97 -9.08 -2.65
C GLU A 606 -16.23 -8.30 -2.24
N ALA A 607 -16.07 -7.32 -1.34
CA ALA A 607 -17.16 -6.45 -0.90
C ALA A 607 -17.77 -5.66 -2.08
N ASP A 608 -16.94 -5.15 -2.99
CA ASP A 608 -17.35 -4.40 -4.18
C ASP A 608 -18.37 -5.13 -5.04
N VAL A 609 -18.20 -6.44 -5.24
CA VAL A 609 -19.12 -7.26 -6.03
C VAL A 609 -20.52 -7.26 -5.41
N LEU A 610 -20.59 -7.33 -4.08
CA LEU A 610 -21.85 -7.35 -3.34
C LEU A 610 -22.43 -5.93 -3.18
N ASN A 611 -21.58 -4.93 -2.95
CA ASN A 611 -21.98 -3.53 -2.81
C ASN A 611 -22.54 -2.96 -4.11
N ALA A 612 -21.99 -3.35 -5.27
CA ALA A 612 -22.45 -2.92 -6.58
C ALA A 612 -23.96 -3.18 -6.80
N TYR A 613 -24.50 -4.26 -6.23
CA TYR A 613 -25.93 -4.56 -6.26
C TYR A 613 -26.77 -3.46 -5.60
N PHE A 614 -26.34 -2.98 -4.43
CA PHE A 614 -27.01 -1.90 -3.70
C PHE A 614 -26.71 -0.54 -4.33
N GLN A 615 -25.44 -0.21 -4.55
CA GLN A 615 -25.01 1.06 -5.13
C GLN A 615 -25.69 1.35 -6.48
N GLN A 616 -25.92 0.32 -7.30
CA GLN A 616 -26.64 0.47 -8.57
C GLN A 616 -28.09 0.91 -8.37
N ALA A 617 -28.80 0.28 -7.42
CA ALA A 617 -30.20 0.58 -7.15
C ALA A 617 -30.39 1.97 -6.52
N PHE A 618 -29.44 2.37 -5.69
CA PHE A 618 -29.40 3.68 -5.04
C PHE A 618 -28.80 4.78 -5.94
N GLY A 619 -28.34 4.44 -7.14
CA GLY A 619 -27.92 5.41 -8.16
C GLY A 619 -26.56 6.06 -7.89
N ILE A 620 -25.72 5.43 -7.08
CA ILE A 620 -24.38 5.90 -6.71
C ILE A 620 -23.25 4.99 -7.21
N LEU A 621 -23.58 3.87 -7.87
CA LEU A 621 -22.57 3.01 -8.48
C LEU A 621 -21.75 3.82 -9.51
N GLU A 622 -20.46 3.95 -9.24
CA GLU A 622 -19.53 4.62 -10.13
C GLU A 622 -19.31 3.80 -11.39
N VAL A 623 -19.29 4.48 -12.54
CA VAL A 623 -18.93 3.85 -13.80
C VAL A 623 -17.41 3.89 -13.91
N LEU A 624 -16.78 2.77 -13.61
CA LEU A 624 -15.33 2.63 -13.75
C LEU A 624 -14.89 2.96 -15.18
N ARG A 625 -13.83 3.76 -15.28
CA ARG A 625 -13.20 4.08 -16.54
C ARG A 625 -12.56 2.83 -17.14
N THR A 626 -12.52 2.77 -18.47
CA THR A 626 -11.96 1.62 -19.21
C THR A 626 -10.90 2.01 -20.24
N ASP A 627 -10.81 3.30 -20.58
CA ASP A 627 -9.86 3.82 -21.55
C ASP A 627 -8.76 4.65 -20.84
N PRO A 628 -7.49 4.51 -21.26
CA PRO A 628 -6.38 5.25 -20.67
C PRO A 628 -6.50 6.75 -20.99
N ARG A 629 -6.05 7.59 -20.06
CA ARG A 629 -6.01 9.05 -20.23
C ARG A 629 -4.94 9.69 -19.34
N GLU A 630 -4.81 11.00 -19.48
CA GLU A 630 -4.16 11.81 -18.46
C GLU A 630 -5.13 11.98 -17.27
N VAL A 631 -4.63 11.60 -16.09
CA VAL A 631 -5.33 11.67 -14.80
C VAL A 631 -4.57 12.66 -13.93
N GLN A 632 -5.28 13.68 -13.45
CA GLN A 632 -4.67 14.77 -12.69
C GLN A 632 -5.07 14.71 -11.22
N PHE A 633 -4.09 14.86 -10.33
CA PHE A 633 -4.32 14.96 -8.89
C PHE A 633 -4.92 16.34 -8.56
N VAL A 634 -6.09 16.33 -7.95
CA VAL A 634 -6.88 17.50 -7.56
C VAL A 634 -7.35 17.30 -6.11
N PRO A 635 -6.70 17.92 -5.11
CA PRO A 635 -7.08 17.76 -3.72
C PRO A 635 -8.55 18.09 -3.47
N ASN A 636 -9.26 17.24 -2.72
CA ASN A 636 -10.67 17.44 -2.42
C ASN A 636 -10.90 17.91 -0.97
N GLU A 637 -11.69 18.96 -0.78
CA GLU A 637 -11.99 19.53 0.56
C GLU A 637 -12.84 18.61 1.45
N LEU A 638 -13.52 17.64 0.85
CA LEU A 638 -14.27 16.61 1.56
C LEU A 638 -13.35 15.55 2.18
N GLY A 639 -12.11 15.43 1.71
CA GLY A 639 -11.15 14.40 2.12
C GLY A 639 -9.80 14.95 2.58
N ASP A 640 -8.80 14.08 2.52
CA ASP A 640 -7.43 14.32 2.98
C ASP A 640 -6.59 15.19 2.04
N GLY A 641 -6.90 15.20 0.73
CA GLY A 641 -6.16 15.97 -0.28
C GLY A 641 -4.72 15.54 -0.57
N VAL A 642 -4.28 14.37 -0.10
CA VAL A 642 -2.89 13.88 -0.22
C VAL A 642 -2.78 12.43 -0.69
N ARG A 643 -3.77 11.57 -0.44
CA ARG A 643 -3.70 10.14 -0.70
C ARG A 643 -3.90 9.81 -2.18
N TRP A 644 -3.00 8.98 -2.72
CA TRP A 644 -3.13 8.39 -4.06
C TRP A 644 -4.33 7.43 -4.16
N ASP A 645 -4.58 6.66 -3.11
CA ASP A 645 -5.63 5.64 -3.06
C ASP A 645 -7.01 6.20 -2.69
N ASN A 646 -7.15 7.52 -2.52
CA ASN A 646 -8.45 8.18 -2.39
C ASN A 646 -8.93 8.69 -3.76
N ARG A 647 -9.96 8.03 -4.31
CA ARG A 647 -10.54 8.35 -5.63
C ARG A 647 -11.00 9.81 -5.76
N MET A 648 -11.37 10.47 -4.67
CA MET A 648 -11.84 11.86 -4.69
C MET A 648 -10.74 12.87 -5.00
N ASN A 649 -9.47 12.49 -4.85
CA ASN A 649 -8.33 13.34 -5.16
C ASN A 649 -7.93 13.30 -6.65
N TRP A 650 -8.75 12.68 -7.51
CA TRP A 650 -8.47 12.55 -8.94
C TRP A 650 -9.60 13.15 -9.78
N ASP A 651 -9.26 13.86 -10.85
CA ASP A 651 -10.23 14.50 -11.75
C ASP A 651 -11.16 13.53 -12.48
N THR A 652 -10.82 12.25 -12.47
CA THR A 652 -11.58 11.13 -13.03
C THR A 652 -12.54 10.47 -12.05
N ASN A 653 -12.44 10.76 -10.75
CA ASN A 653 -13.09 10.02 -9.67
C ASN A 653 -12.75 8.51 -9.66
N ASP A 654 -11.56 8.13 -10.12
CA ASP A 654 -11.01 6.78 -10.00
C ASP A 654 -9.52 6.83 -9.64
N ILE A 655 -8.96 5.72 -9.18
CA ILE A 655 -7.55 5.65 -8.79
C ILE A 655 -6.67 5.69 -10.04
N ALA A 656 -5.69 6.60 -10.06
CA ALA A 656 -4.71 6.67 -11.13
C ALA A 656 -3.90 5.36 -11.25
N GLY A 657 -3.81 4.80 -12.46
CA GLY A 657 -3.16 3.52 -12.72
C GLY A 657 -4.07 2.29 -12.60
N SER A 658 -5.36 2.48 -12.27
CA SER A 658 -6.39 1.44 -12.40
C SER A 658 -6.63 1.02 -13.86
N VAL A 659 -6.35 1.92 -14.81
CA VAL A 659 -6.37 1.63 -16.25
C VAL A 659 -4.95 1.62 -16.79
N ALA A 660 -4.59 0.51 -17.43
CA ALA A 660 -3.25 0.35 -17.99
C ALA A 660 -2.91 1.46 -18.99
N ASN A 661 -1.71 2.01 -18.86
CA ASN A 661 -1.15 3.12 -19.65
C ASN A 661 -1.71 4.52 -19.33
N ASP A 662 -2.25 4.73 -18.13
CA ASP A 662 -2.56 6.09 -17.66
C ASP A 662 -1.30 6.97 -17.61
N LEU A 663 -1.46 8.25 -17.97
CA LEU A 663 -0.49 9.30 -17.71
C LEU A 663 -0.92 10.01 -16.43
N VAL A 664 -0.03 10.14 -15.46
CA VAL A 664 -0.37 10.74 -14.17
C VAL A 664 0.30 12.10 -14.02
N ASN A 665 -0.49 13.10 -13.65
CA ASN A 665 -0.03 14.45 -13.38
C ASN A 665 -0.35 14.84 -11.93
N LEU A 666 0.69 15.08 -11.11
CA LEU A 666 0.51 15.47 -9.71
C LEU A 666 0.11 16.94 -9.56
N GLY A 667 0.22 17.77 -10.60
CA GLY A 667 -0.20 19.16 -10.57
C GLY A 667 0.55 20.04 -9.55
N GLY A 668 1.77 19.66 -9.16
CA GLY A 668 2.54 20.32 -8.11
C GLY A 668 2.07 20.00 -6.67
N ASN A 669 1.18 19.01 -6.49
CA ASN A 669 0.69 18.61 -5.17
C ASN A 669 1.70 17.72 -4.41
N HIS A 670 1.48 17.59 -3.11
CA HIS A 670 2.19 16.65 -2.25
C HIS A 670 1.29 15.43 -2.05
N VAL A 671 1.71 14.31 -2.62
CA VAL A 671 0.93 13.06 -2.69
C VAL A 671 1.61 11.96 -1.88
N THR A 672 0.83 11.22 -1.10
CA THR A 672 1.23 10.01 -0.38
C THR A 672 0.73 8.80 -1.16
N TYR A 673 1.67 7.95 -1.58
CA TYR A 673 1.41 6.75 -2.36
C TYR A 673 1.31 5.51 -1.49
N GLY A 674 0.35 4.66 -1.85
CA GLY A 674 0.20 3.29 -1.37
C GLY A 674 -0.41 2.39 -2.45
N GLY A 675 -0.03 1.11 -2.44
CA GLY A 675 -0.55 0.08 -3.36
C GLY A 675 0.43 -0.33 -4.47
N THR A 676 -0.08 -1.02 -5.49
CA THR A 676 0.75 -1.52 -6.61
C THR A 676 0.14 -1.11 -7.95
N HIS A 677 0.83 -0.25 -8.70
CA HIS A 677 0.31 0.29 -9.95
C HIS A 677 1.39 0.40 -11.03
N THR A 678 0.98 0.20 -12.29
CA THR A 678 1.81 0.49 -13.47
C THR A 678 1.17 1.59 -14.31
N ILE A 679 1.90 2.67 -14.52
CA ILE A 679 1.48 3.85 -15.28
C ILE A 679 2.44 4.13 -16.44
N LEU A 680 1.95 4.78 -17.50
CA LEU A 680 2.74 5.12 -18.68
C LEU A 680 3.70 6.29 -18.42
N GLY A 681 3.33 7.23 -17.57
CA GLY A 681 4.16 8.40 -17.33
C GLY A 681 3.76 9.11 -16.05
N LEU A 682 4.72 9.82 -15.45
CA LEU A 682 4.54 10.56 -14.21
C LEU A 682 5.09 11.98 -14.38
N ASP A 683 4.21 12.97 -14.27
CA ASP A 683 4.57 14.38 -14.24
C ASP A 683 4.34 14.95 -12.83
N PHE A 684 5.40 15.49 -12.23
CA PHE A 684 5.30 16.15 -10.92
C PHE A 684 4.65 17.53 -11.01
N GLY A 685 4.65 18.16 -12.19
CA GLY A 685 4.36 19.58 -12.32
C GLY A 685 5.38 20.44 -11.55
N ASP A 686 5.01 21.67 -11.20
CA ASP A 686 5.89 22.63 -10.55
C ASP A 686 5.96 22.41 -9.03
N GLY A 687 7.02 21.74 -8.57
CA GLY A 687 7.31 21.52 -7.15
C GLY A 687 6.52 20.36 -6.51
N GLY A 688 6.00 19.44 -7.33
CA GLY A 688 5.26 18.28 -6.83
C GLY A 688 6.12 17.33 -6.00
N ARG A 689 5.49 16.63 -5.06
CA ARG A 689 6.14 15.69 -4.15
C ARG A 689 5.37 14.38 -4.07
N LEU A 690 6.10 13.27 -4.01
CA LEU A 690 5.57 11.92 -3.87
C LEU A 690 6.26 11.20 -2.71
N ASP A 691 5.52 10.90 -1.65
CA ASP A 691 5.98 10.08 -0.53
C ASP A 691 5.52 8.63 -0.75
N VAL A 692 6.44 7.67 -0.71
CA VAL A 692 6.18 6.25 -1.03
C VAL A 692 6.68 5.38 0.12
N SER A 693 5.78 4.87 0.96
CA SER A 693 6.15 4.07 2.14
C SER A 693 5.88 2.57 1.99
N HIS A 694 5.03 2.16 1.05
CA HIS A 694 4.66 0.76 0.85
C HIS A 694 4.20 0.48 -0.59
N GLY A 695 4.21 -0.79 -0.98
CA GLY A 695 3.83 -1.23 -2.32
C GLY A 695 4.82 -0.80 -3.42
N ARG A 696 4.37 -0.77 -4.67
CA ARG A 696 5.23 -0.50 -5.85
C ARG A 696 4.54 0.33 -6.92
N LEU A 697 5.14 1.48 -7.24
CA LEU A 697 4.82 2.27 -8.42
C LEU A 697 5.80 1.98 -9.56
N ASN A 698 5.28 1.59 -10.72
CA ASN A 698 6.05 1.38 -11.93
C ASN A 698 5.67 2.40 -13.02
N VAL A 699 6.62 3.23 -13.43
CA VAL A 699 6.50 4.21 -14.52
C VAL A 699 7.25 3.69 -15.73
N ILE A 700 6.52 3.14 -16.70
CA ILE A 700 7.13 2.45 -17.86
C ILE A 700 7.50 3.39 -19.02
N GLY A 701 7.08 4.65 -18.96
CA GLY A 701 7.48 5.70 -19.88
C GLY A 701 8.15 6.86 -19.15
N GLN A 702 7.89 8.09 -19.58
CA GLN A 702 8.68 9.24 -19.11
C GLN A 702 8.24 9.73 -17.72
N THR A 703 9.24 10.04 -16.89
CA THR A 703 9.09 10.85 -15.69
C THR A 703 9.58 12.28 -15.97
N THR A 704 8.79 13.29 -15.59
CA THR A 704 9.08 14.71 -15.82
C THR A 704 8.73 15.57 -14.62
N SER A 705 9.33 16.75 -14.54
CA SER A 705 8.89 17.82 -13.66
C SER A 705 9.09 19.16 -14.35
N ASP A 706 8.36 20.17 -13.90
CA ASP A 706 8.54 21.55 -14.37
C ASP A 706 9.72 22.23 -13.66
N THR A 707 9.86 23.54 -13.85
CA THR A 707 11.06 24.32 -13.50
C THR A 707 11.42 24.30 -12.01
N LEU A 708 10.42 24.15 -11.14
CA LEU A 708 10.64 24.06 -9.70
C LEU A 708 11.09 22.68 -9.23
N GLY A 709 11.13 21.69 -10.12
CA GLY A 709 11.55 20.33 -9.81
C GLY A 709 10.42 19.45 -9.29
N GLY A 710 10.76 18.20 -9.00
CA GLY A 710 9.91 17.22 -8.34
C GLY A 710 10.68 16.53 -7.21
N GLN A 711 9.96 16.02 -6.22
CA GLN A 711 10.55 15.29 -5.09
C GLN A 711 9.92 13.91 -4.93
N VAL A 712 10.75 12.91 -4.67
CA VAL A 712 10.33 11.56 -4.29
C VAL A 712 11.00 11.21 -2.97
N ASP A 713 10.22 10.85 -1.96
CA ASP A 713 10.72 10.32 -0.70
C ASP A 713 10.27 8.87 -0.55
N ILE A 714 11.22 7.94 -0.37
CA ILE A 714 10.96 6.51 -0.29
C ILE A 714 11.37 6.02 1.09
N THR A 715 10.44 5.37 1.79
CA THR A 715 10.65 4.84 3.13
C THR A 715 10.09 3.42 3.26
N ASN A 716 10.42 2.76 4.38
CA ASN A 716 9.88 1.46 4.76
C ASN A 716 9.95 0.41 3.62
N ALA A 717 8.81 -0.05 3.07
CA ALA A 717 8.75 -1.02 1.97
C ALA A 717 8.35 -0.41 0.61
N GLY A 718 8.32 0.93 0.51
CA GLY A 718 7.92 1.63 -0.69
C GLY A 718 8.87 1.38 -1.86
N GLN A 719 8.32 1.27 -3.07
CA GLN A 719 9.12 1.11 -4.28
C GLN A 719 8.70 2.06 -5.38
N VAL A 720 9.68 2.70 -6.02
CA VAL A 720 9.47 3.53 -7.22
C VAL A 720 10.41 3.07 -8.33
N TRP A 721 9.80 2.67 -9.43
CA TRP A 721 10.49 2.26 -10.65
C TRP A 721 10.21 3.27 -11.74
N ILE A 722 11.25 3.88 -12.29
CA ILE A 722 11.15 4.83 -13.40
C ILE A 722 11.83 4.28 -14.65
N HIS A 723 11.32 4.68 -15.81
CA HIS A 723 11.96 4.41 -17.10
C HIS A 723 12.66 5.67 -17.63
N GLY A 724 13.49 6.27 -16.78
CA GLY A 724 14.25 7.47 -17.05
C GLY A 724 13.58 8.78 -16.62
N TYR A 725 14.34 9.87 -16.71
CA TYR A 725 13.91 11.21 -16.32
C TYR A 725 14.48 12.26 -17.28
N ASN A 726 13.62 13.16 -17.75
CA ASN A 726 13.97 14.26 -18.65
C ASN A 726 13.09 15.51 -18.40
N GLY A 727 12.93 15.89 -17.13
CA GLY A 727 12.22 17.11 -16.74
C GLY A 727 13.05 18.38 -16.88
N ALA A 728 12.37 19.53 -16.84
CA ALA A 728 13.01 20.85 -16.91
C ALA A 728 13.67 21.25 -15.58
N GLY A 729 13.10 20.82 -14.46
CA GLY A 729 13.63 21.01 -13.11
C GLY A 729 14.55 19.87 -12.66
N THR A 730 14.90 19.89 -11.38
CA THR A 730 15.64 18.81 -10.72
C THR A 730 14.66 17.81 -10.13
N LEU A 731 14.90 16.53 -10.34
CA LEU A 731 14.25 15.47 -9.57
C LEU A 731 15.10 15.17 -8.32
N SER A 732 14.55 15.48 -7.16
CA SER A 732 15.15 15.14 -5.87
C SER A 732 14.62 13.79 -5.41
N VAL A 733 15.50 12.85 -5.05
CA VAL A 733 15.13 11.54 -4.50
C VAL A 733 15.77 11.38 -3.13
N THR A 734 14.96 11.19 -2.10
CA THR A 734 15.42 10.81 -0.76
C THR A 734 15.00 9.39 -0.48
N GLN A 735 15.92 8.56 -0.01
CA GLN A 735 15.64 7.16 0.28
C GLN A 735 16.15 6.77 1.67
N ASP A 736 15.22 6.36 2.53
CA ASP A 736 15.45 5.79 3.86
C ASP A 736 14.62 4.51 4.02
N GLY A 737 14.96 3.52 3.19
CA GLY A 737 14.28 2.23 3.10
C GLY A 737 13.86 1.91 1.67
N GLY A 738 13.08 0.84 1.50
CA GLY A 738 12.44 0.53 0.23
C GLY A 738 13.39 0.42 -0.96
N ARG A 739 12.88 0.76 -2.15
CA ARG A 739 13.61 0.67 -3.42
C ARG A 739 13.35 1.84 -4.38
N PHE A 740 14.43 2.46 -4.85
CA PHE A 740 14.42 3.25 -6.08
C PHE A 740 15.07 2.45 -7.22
N ALA A 741 14.43 2.39 -8.38
CA ALA A 741 14.98 1.71 -9.55
C ALA A 741 14.80 2.52 -10.83
N ASN A 742 15.88 2.69 -11.60
CA ASN A 742 15.84 3.26 -12.92
C ASN A 742 16.17 2.22 -13.99
N THR A 743 15.25 2.04 -14.93
CA THR A 743 15.33 1.09 -16.05
C THR A 743 15.51 1.78 -17.40
N GLY A 744 15.59 3.11 -17.42
CA GLY A 744 15.69 3.90 -18.65
C GLY A 744 16.81 4.94 -18.59
N ALA A 745 16.66 5.99 -19.39
CA ALA A 745 17.64 7.06 -19.49
C ALA A 745 17.27 8.25 -18.60
N VAL A 746 18.02 8.45 -17.53
CA VAL A 746 18.03 9.68 -16.73
C VAL A 746 19.06 10.63 -17.34
N VAL A 747 18.55 11.64 -18.03
CA VAL A 747 19.35 12.68 -18.71
C VAL A 747 19.01 14.09 -18.22
N GLY A 748 17.91 14.25 -17.47
CA GLY A 748 17.60 15.46 -16.72
C GLY A 748 18.40 15.56 -15.42
N ASN A 749 18.25 16.69 -14.73
CA ASN A 749 18.97 16.96 -13.49
C ASN A 749 18.40 16.16 -12.31
N VAL A 750 19.27 15.53 -11.52
CA VAL A 750 18.88 14.70 -10.36
C VAL A 750 19.73 15.01 -9.13
N ASP A 751 19.12 15.13 -7.96
CA ASP A 751 19.81 15.13 -6.65
C ASP A 751 19.31 13.93 -5.85
N VAL A 752 20.19 12.99 -5.52
CA VAL A 752 19.80 11.73 -4.88
C VAL A 752 20.52 11.59 -3.55
N VAL A 753 19.76 11.29 -2.49
CA VAL A 753 20.23 10.99 -1.15
C VAL A 753 19.76 9.59 -0.77
N VAL A 754 20.69 8.69 -0.51
CA VAL A 754 20.41 7.32 -0.05
C VAL A 754 21.04 7.13 1.32
N GLU A 755 20.18 7.00 2.33
CA GLU A 755 20.57 6.74 3.73
C GLU A 755 20.45 5.25 4.07
N SER A 756 19.40 4.60 3.56
CA SER A 756 19.20 3.15 3.70
C SER A 756 18.35 2.59 2.55
N GLY A 757 18.28 1.26 2.40
CA GLY A 757 17.49 0.62 1.34
C GLY A 757 18.28 0.33 0.06
N GLN A 758 17.56 0.16 -1.06
CA GLN A 758 18.11 -0.25 -2.36
C GLN A 758 17.92 0.82 -3.44
N ALA A 759 19.00 1.39 -3.97
CA ALA A 759 18.99 2.32 -5.09
C ALA A 759 19.66 1.68 -6.33
N ILE A 760 18.84 1.09 -7.21
CA ILE A 760 19.25 0.58 -8.51
C ILE A 760 19.29 1.76 -9.47
N LEU A 761 20.42 2.48 -9.50
CA LEU A 761 20.59 3.68 -10.32
C LEU A 761 20.55 3.34 -11.80
N SER A 762 21.04 2.16 -12.18
CA SER A 762 20.89 1.65 -13.54
C SER A 762 20.65 0.16 -13.53
N ALA A 763 19.47 -0.25 -13.97
CA ALA A 763 19.22 -1.63 -14.36
C ALA A 763 19.77 -1.93 -15.78
N ASP A 764 19.52 -3.13 -16.28
CA ASP A 764 19.83 -3.55 -17.65
C ASP A 764 19.40 -2.52 -18.70
N GLY A 765 20.35 -2.09 -19.54
CA GLY A 765 20.11 -1.10 -20.60
C GLY A 765 19.86 0.34 -20.11
N GLY A 766 19.93 0.57 -18.80
CA GLY A 766 19.73 1.87 -18.18
C GLY A 766 20.93 2.82 -18.34
N LEU A 767 20.64 4.12 -18.21
CA LEU A 767 21.63 5.18 -18.08
C LEU A 767 21.23 6.10 -16.94
N PHE A 768 22.13 6.30 -15.97
CA PHE A 768 21.99 7.28 -14.91
C PHE A 768 23.05 8.36 -15.02
N ALA A 769 22.70 9.51 -15.57
CA ALA A 769 23.62 10.65 -15.68
C ALA A 769 23.42 11.63 -14.51
N VAL A 770 24.47 11.88 -13.75
CA VAL A 770 24.51 12.96 -12.75
C VAL A 770 25.10 14.20 -13.41
N GLY A 771 24.26 15.22 -13.59
CA GLY A 771 24.64 16.47 -14.24
C GLY A 771 25.64 17.31 -13.45
N SER A 772 26.28 18.28 -14.11
CA SER A 772 27.16 19.25 -13.46
C SER A 772 26.44 20.03 -12.35
N ASP A 773 27.10 20.25 -11.22
CA ASP A 773 26.58 20.93 -10.02
C ASP A 773 25.49 20.15 -9.24
N TYR A 774 25.09 18.97 -9.71
CA TYR A 774 24.18 18.08 -8.99
C TYR A 774 24.92 17.01 -8.19
N ARG A 775 24.19 16.32 -7.31
CA ARG A 775 24.77 15.50 -6.26
C ARG A 775 24.14 14.10 -6.21
N LEU A 776 25.00 13.11 -5.98
CA LEU A 776 24.64 11.83 -5.41
C LEU A 776 25.27 11.75 -4.01
N LEU A 777 24.46 11.57 -2.98
CA LEU A 777 24.89 11.37 -1.59
C LEU A 777 24.50 9.95 -1.16
N ILE A 778 25.50 9.22 -0.66
CA ILE A 778 25.33 7.89 -0.07
C ILE A 778 25.81 8.00 1.36
N GLU A 779 24.92 7.71 2.32
CA GLU A 779 25.23 7.73 3.74
C GLU A 779 25.15 6.31 4.31
N GLY A 780 26.21 5.91 5.01
CA GLY A 780 26.26 4.65 5.73
C GLY A 780 26.47 3.39 4.90
N ALA A 781 26.78 2.28 5.58
CA ALA A 781 27.07 0.99 4.94
C ALA A 781 25.82 0.19 4.55
N ASP A 782 24.66 0.53 5.13
CA ASP A 782 23.39 -0.15 4.89
C ASP A 782 22.72 0.27 3.56
N ALA A 783 23.13 1.41 2.98
CA ALA A 783 22.69 1.85 1.66
C ALA A 783 23.28 0.95 0.55
N LEU A 784 22.40 0.26 -0.20
CA LEU A 784 22.77 -0.56 -1.35
C LEU A 784 22.56 0.25 -2.63
N VAL A 785 23.65 0.73 -3.24
CA VAL A 785 23.60 1.64 -4.40
C VAL A 785 24.38 1.08 -5.57
N GLY A 786 23.82 1.13 -6.78
CA GLY A 786 24.53 0.79 -8.02
C GLY A 786 23.65 0.09 -9.04
N PHE A 787 23.97 -1.18 -9.34
CA PHE A 787 23.43 -1.94 -10.47
C PHE A 787 22.77 -3.25 -10.02
N ASP A 788 21.73 -3.64 -10.75
CA ASP A 788 21.15 -4.99 -10.74
C ASP A 788 20.44 -5.25 -12.08
N GLY A 789 20.19 -6.50 -12.44
CA GLY A 789 19.63 -6.88 -13.74
C GLY A 789 19.53 -8.40 -13.93
N ASP A 790 18.76 -8.84 -14.92
CA ASP A 790 18.54 -10.24 -15.29
C ASP A 790 18.80 -10.57 -16.78
N ALA A 791 19.20 -9.58 -17.59
CA ALA A 791 19.35 -9.71 -19.04
C ALA A 791 20.80 -9.68 -19.53
N GLY A 792 21.74 -9.23 -18.69
CA GLY A 792 23.16 -9.09 -19.03
C GLY A 792 23.44 -7.89 -19.95
N ASP A 793 22.52 -6.93 -20.04
CA ASP A 793 22.69 -5.73 -20.85
C ASP A 793 23.59 -4.72 -20.13
N THR A 794 24.07 -3.70 -20.85
CA THR A 794 24.93 -2.68 -20.24
C THR A 794 24.12 -1.67 -19.44
N GLY A 795 24.42 -1.55 -18.15
CA GLY A 795 23.94 -0.47 -17.29
C GLY A 795 25.04 0.57 -17.06
N VAL A 796 24.72 1.87 -17.13
CA VAL A 796 25.73 2.94 -17.06
C VAL A 796 25.39 3.95 -15.97
N ILE A 797 26.32 4.21 -15.07
CA ILE A 797 26.33 5.40 -14.20
C ILE A 797 27.37 6.37 -14.74
N ARG A 798 26.95 7.58 -15.13
CA ARG A 798 27.83 8.61 -15.69
C ARG A 798 27.81 9.86 -14.83
N PHE A 799 28.97 10.38 -14.51
CA PHE A 799 29.12 11.69 -13.89
C PHE A 799 29.58 12.71 -14.92
N ASP A 800 28.82 13.78 -15.12
CA ASP A 800 29.28 14.89 -15.94
C ASP A 800 30.37 15.70 -15.21
N ALA A 801 31.21 16.42 -15.95
CA ALA A 801 32.26 17.23 -15.35
C ALA A 801 31.69 18.27 -14.37
N GLY A 802 32.10 18.20 -13.10
CA GLY A 802 31.59 19.05 -12.04
C GLY A 802 30.41 18.49 -11.25
N ALA A 803 29.92 17.28 -11.57
CA ALA A 803 29.02 16.53 -10.69
C ALA A 803 29.71 16.21 -9.35
N CYS A 804 28.91 16.12 -8.28
CA CYS A 804 29.38 15.81 -6.94
C CYS A 804 28.92 14.41 -6.52
N LEU A 805 29.86 13.58 -6.05
CA LEU A 805 29.54 12.36 -5.31
C LEU A 805 30.03 12.52 -3.88
N THR A 806 29.13 12.36 -2.91
CA THR A 806 29.46 12.31 -1.50
C THR A 806 29.22 10.91 -0.96
N ILE A 807 30.24 10.31 -0.35
CA ILE A 807 30.09 9.08 0.44
C ILE A 807 30.37 9.46 1.89
N ALA A 808 29.31 9.47 2.70
CA ALA A 808 29.35 9.79 4.11
C ALA A 808 29.31 8.52 4.95
N SER A 809 30.09 8.50 6.03
CA SER A 809 30.01 7.44 7.02
C SER A 809 28.81 7.65 7.93
N ASP A 810 28.21 6.58 8.41
CA ASP A 810 27.28 6.52 9.54
C ASP A 810 27.86 5.60 10.65
N GLU A 811 27.03 5.16 11.60
CA GLU A 811 27.45 4.21 12.65
C GLU A 811 27.84 2.82 12.11
N THR A 812 27.35 2.42 10.93
CA THR A 812 27.56 1.10 10.31
C THR A 812 28.79 1.05 9.41
N GLY A 813 29.20 2.17 8.81
CA GLY A 813 30.42 2.27 8.02
C GLY A 813 30.30 3.25 6.86
N LEU A 814 30.96 2.92 5.74
CA LEU A 814 30.88 3.68 4.48
C LEU A 814 30.11 2.86 3.45
N GLY A 815 29.21 3.51 2.73
CA GLY A 815 28.55 2.96 1.56
C GLY A 815 29.49 2.84 0.36
N ARG A 816 28.96 2.25 -0.71
CA ARG A 816 29.69 2.06 -1.98
C ARG A 816 28.73 2.01 -3.16
N ILE A 817 29.27 2.16 -4.37
CA ILE A 817 28.58 1.88 -5.63
C ILE A 817 29.07 0.53 -6.16
N SER A 818 28.17 -0.44 -6.31
CA SER A 818 28.51 -1.76 -6.87
C SER A 818 27.32 -2.45 -7.51
N GLU A 819 27.56 -3.55 -8.22
CA GLU A 819 26.52 -4.56 -8.42
C GLU A 819 26.10 -5.15 -7.07
N PHE A 820 24.81 -5.39 -6.88
CA PHE A 820 24.28 -6.04 -5.69
C PHE A 820 22.98 -6.79 -6.01
N ARG A 821 22.73 -7.91 -5.33
CA ARG A 821 21.47 -8.65 -5.42
C ARG A 821 20.37 -7.85 -4.73
N SER A 822 19.45 -7.27 -5.48
CA SER A 822 18.28 -6.58 -4.91
C SER A 822 17.19 -7.54 -4.45
N GLY A 823 17.07 -8.70 -5.11
CA GLY A 823 15.94 -9.64 -4.99
C GLY A 823 14.94 -9.52 -6.15
N ALA A 824 14.87 -8.36 -6.81
CA ALA A 824 13.92 -8.10 -7.89
C ALA A 824 14.25 -8.81 -9.21
N PHE A 825 15.54 -9.03 -9.47
CA PHE A 825 16.07 -9.62 -10.70
C PHE A 825 16.60 -11.05 -10.50
N GLY A 826 16.20 -11.70 -9.40
CA GLY A 826 16.61 -13.06 -9.05
C GLY A 826 17.85 -13.10 -8.15
N ASP A 827 18.58 -14.22 -8.21
CA ASP A 827 19.56 -14.56 -7.17
C ASP A 827 20.95 -13.94 -7.34
N ASN A 828 21.30 -13.53 -8.55
CA ASN A 828 22.58 -12.87 -8.83
C ASN A 828 22.35 -11.77 -9.87
N PRO A 829 22.99 -10.61 -9.72
CA PRO A 829 23.01 -9.60 -10.77
C PRO A 829 23.57 -10.18 -12.07
N ASP A 830 22.84 -10.03 -13.16
CA ASP A 830 23.28 -10.27 -14.53
C ASP A 830 23.16 -8.96 -15.31
N VAL A 831 24.15 -8.08 -15.13
CA VAL A 831 24.24 -6.76 -15.76
C VAL A 831 25.70 -6.49 -16.10
N THR A 832 25.98 -5.90 -17.27
CA THR A 832 27.33 -5.42 -17.59
C THR A 832 27.48 -4.00 -17.06
N SER A 833 28.03 -3.83 -15.86
CA SER A 833 28.07 -2.53 -15.18
C SER A 833 29.20 -1.60 -15.67
N GLN A 834 28.89 -0.33 -15.92
CA GLN A 834 29.87 0.69 -16.31
C GLN A 834 29.73 1.95 -15.45
N ILE A 835 30.86 2.44 -14.92
CA ILE A 835 30.94 3.73 -14.23
C ILE A 835 31.87 4.66 -15.01
N ASP A 836 31.34 5.77 -15.51
CA ASP A 836 32.14 6.86 -16.10
C ASP A 836 32.27 8.02 -15.10
N LEU A 837 33.50 8.26 -14.65
CA LEU A 837 33.82 9.27 -13.65
C LEU A 837 33.84 10.72 -14.18
N GLY A 838 33.95 10.93 -15.51
CA GLY A 838 33.80 12.20 -16.24
C GLY A 838 34.39 13.51 -15.68
N TYR A 839 35.32 13.50 -14.71
CA TYR A 839 35.84 14.63 -13.92
C TYR A 839 35.00 15.04 -12.69
N LEU A 840 34.38 14.09 -12.00
CA LEU A 840 33.56 14.33 -10.80
C LEU A 840 34.37 14.90 -9.61
N HIS A 841 33.66 15.61 -8.73
CA HIS A 841 34.13 16.02 -7.41
C HIS A 841 33.72 14.99 -6.36
N LEU A 842 34.70 14.30 -5.77
CA LEU A 842 34.48 13.26 -4.77
C LEU A 842 34.64 13.85 -3.37
N THR A 843 33.61 13.74 -2.53
CA THR A 843 33.65 14.07 -1.11
C THR A 843 33.52 12.80 -0.29
N ILE A 844 34.43 12.60 0.66
CA ILE A 844 34.32 11.55 1.67
C ILE A 844 34.10 12.20 3.03
N ASP A 845 32.95 11.97 3.65
CA ASP A 845 32.65 12.49 4.99
C ASP A 845 32.82 11.38 6.04
N LEU A 846 33.76 11.57 6.97
CA LEU A 846 34.07 10.63 8.06
C LEU A 846 33.66 11.18 9.44
N THR A 847 32.70 12.11 9.49
CA THR A 847 32.38 12.82 10.73
C THR A 847 31.52 12.03 11.71
N GLN A 848 30.60 11.19 11.23
CA GLN A 848 29.68 10.44 12.09
C GLN A 848 30.33 9.23 12.76
N ALA A 849 31.28 8.56 12.08
CA ALA A 849 31.99 7.42 12.67
C ALA A 849 33.50 7.44 12.47
N TYR A 850 34.20 6.87 13.45
CA TYR A 850 35.63 6.61 13.33
C TYR A 850 35.87 5.38 12.43
N ILE A 851 36.05 5.64 11.14
CA ILE A 851 36.58 4.64 10.20
C ILE A 851 38.06 4.39 10.51
N SER A 852 38.49 3.13 10.63
CA SER A 852 39.88 2.80 11.00
C SER A 852 40.88 3.05 9.86
N ASP A 853 42.19 2.95 10.13
CA ASP A 853 43.19 2.99 9.07
C ASP A 853 43.10 1.70 8.23
N GLY A 854 43.07 1.82 6.91
CA GLY A 854 42.80 0.68 6.02
C GLY A 854 42.50 1.10 4.58
N ALA A 855 42.18 0.11 3.76
CA ALA A 855 41.69 0.29 2.39
C ALA A 855 40.20 -0.04 2.35
N TYR A 856 39.41 0.85 1.75
CA TYR A 856 37.96 0.78 1.67
C TYR A 856 37.55 0.91 0.20
N LEU A 857 36.79 -0.07 -0.30
CA LEU A 857 36.28 -0.04 -1.67
C LEU A 857 35.10 0.93 -1.72
N LEU A 858 35.17 1.93 -2.60
CA LEU A 858 34.13 2.95 -2.80
C LEU A 858 33.27 2.66 -4.03
N MET A 859 33.87 2.13 -5.10
CA MET A 859 33.17 1.81 -6.34
C MET A 859 33.78 0.57 -6.99
N THR A 860 32.94 -0.26 -7.59
CA THR A 860 33.35 -1.38 -8.45
C THR A 860 32.31 -1.61 -9.53
N ALA A 861 32.77 -1.93 -10.74
CA ALA A 861 31.95 -2.26 -11.90
C ALA A 861 32.75 -3.15 -12.86
N ASP A 862 32.11 -3.70 -13.89
CA ASP A 862 32.80 -4.41 -14.98
C ASP A 862 33.73 -3.48 -15.77
N GLN A 863 33.41 -2.18 -15.81
CA GLN A 863 34.25 -1.16 -16.42
C GLN A 863 34.19 0.18 -15.67
N VAL A 864 35.35 0.73 -15.33
CA VAL A 864 35.48 2.10 -14.83
C VAL A 864 36.27 2.96 -15.83
N THR A 865 35.69 4.08 -16.27
CA THR A 865 36.29 5.06 -17.18
C THR A 865 36.29 6.47 -16.59
N GLY A 866 36.93 7.44 -17.28
CA GLY A 866 36.97 8.82 -16.83
C GLY A 866 37.94 9.04 -15.66
N LEU A 867 37.93 10.26 -15.10
CA LEU A 867 38.86 10.67 -14.03
C LEU A 867 38.11 11.33 -12.86
N ILE A 868 38.70 11.29 -11.67
CA ILE A 868 38.25 12.13 -10.55
C ILE A 868 38.89 13.51 -10.70
N GLY A 869 38.07 14.56 -10.84
CA GLY A 869 38.54 15.93 -11.04
C GLY A 869 39.09 16.55 -9.76
N SER A 870 38.46 16.26 -8.62
CA SER A 870 38.92 16.72 -7.31
C SER A 870 38.41 15.83 -6.18
N PHE A 871 39.12 15.83 -5.05
CA PHE A 871 38.84 14.99 -3.89
C PHE A 871 38.93 15.80 -2.60
N GLU A 872 37.88 15.77 -1.81
CA GLU A 872 37.79 16.32 -0.46
C GLU A 872 37.50 15.21 0.56
N VAL A 873 38.08 15.33 1.75
CA VAL A 873 37.78 14.46 2.88
C VAL A 873 37.51 15.27 4.12
N ILE A 874 36.36 15.03 4.75
CA ILE A 874 35.88 15.67 5.97
C ILE A 874 36.07 14.66 7.12
N GLY A 875 36.39 15.13 8.33
CA GLY A 875 36.55 14.23 9.50
C GLY A 875 37.83 13.38 9.54
N VAL A 876 38.74 13.50 8.56
CA VAL A 876 39.97 12.67 8.49
C VAL A 876 40.95 12.88 9.68
N GLY A 877 40.93 14.06 10.30
CA GLY A 877 41.79 14.40 11.42
C GLY A 877 43.28 14.48 11.03
N ALA A 878 44.15 13.86 11.83
CA ALA A 878 45.61 13.85 11.62
C ALA A 878 46.10 12.64 10.81
N ARG A 879 45.29 12.17 9.85
CA ARG A 879 45.58 11.05 8.97
C ARG A 879 45.79 11.52 7.53
N SER A 880 46.36 10.66 6.70
CA SER A 880 46.35 10.84 5.24
C SER A 880 45.17 10.07 4.64
N ALA A 881 44.58 10.63 3.58
CA ALA A 881 43.60 9.96 2.74
C ALA A 881 44.08 9.95 1.28
N THR A 882 43.98 8.81 0.61
CA THR A 882 44.34 8.68 -0.80
C THR A 882 43.25 7.92 -1.53
N VAL A 883 42.67 8.53 -2.55
CA VAL A 883 41.76 7.82 -3.46
C VAL A 883 42.56 7.25 -4.62
N THR A 884 42.37 5.98 -4.93
CA THR A 884 43.04 5.28 -6.03
C THR A 884 41.99 4.78 -7.01
N VAL A 885 42.12 5.16 -8.28
CA VAL A 885 41.34 4.59 -9.38
C VAL A 885 42.20 3.51 -10.05
N ASP A 886 41.81 2.25 -9.92
CA ASP A 886 42.50 1.11 -10.53
C ASP A 886 41.76 0.64 -11.78
N TYR A 887 42.24 1.05 -12.96
CA TYR A 887 41.68 0.65 -14.25
C TYR A 887 42.05 -0.79 -14.68
N GLN A 888 42.79 -1.54 -13.85
CA GLN A 888 43.10 -2.96 -14.11
C GLN A 888 42.11 -3.90 -13.44
N SER A 889 41.56 -3.49 -12.29
CA SER A 889 40.51 -4.22 -11.57
C SER A 889 39.14 -3.54 -11.65
N ASP A 890 39.07 -2.35 -12.26
CA ASP A 890 37.84 -1.55 -12.37
C ASP A 890 37.25 -1.20 -10.99
N GLU A 891 38.13 -0.72 -10.10
CA GLU A 891 37.81 -0.41 -8.71
C GLU A 891 38.31 0.99 -8.30
N VAL A 892 37.55 1.66 -7.42
CA VAL A 892 37.94 2.92 -6.77
C VAL A 892 38.08 2.68 -5.26
N TRP A 893 39.26 2.97 -4.71
CA TRP A 893 39.61 2.68 -3.31
C TRP A 893 39.93 3.96 -2.53
N LEU A 894 39.44 4.05 -1.29
CA LEU A 894 39.93 4.99 -0.27
C LEU A 894 40.96 4.30 0.62
N ASN A 895 42.16 4.88 0.70
CA ASN A 895 43.21 4.45 1.61
C ASN A 895 43.38 5.47 2.74
N LEU A 896 43.09 5.06 3.97
CA LEU A 896 43.33 5.83 5.19
C LEU A 896 44.58 5.31 5.89
N GLY A 897 45.46 6.22 6.32
CA GLY A 897 46.69 5.81 7.00
C GLY A 897 47.39 6.92 7.77
N GLY A 898 48.57 6.57 8.29
CA GLY A 898 49.39 7.48 9.09
C GLY A 898 50.06 8.58 8.25
N GLY A 899 49.76 9.85 8.54
CA GLY A 899 50.33 10.99 7.82
C GLY A 899 49.41 12.20 7.86
N SER A 900 49.63 13.16 6.96
CA SER A 900 48.71 14.28 6.74
C SER A 900 48.70 14.61 5.25
N GLY A 901 47.53 14.72 4.63
CA GLY A 901 47.39 15.06 3.22
C GLY A 901 46.27 14.28 2.53
N VAL A 902 45.86 14.79 1.37
CA VAL A 902 44.79 14.26 0.53
C VAL A 902 45.33 14.14 -0.89
N SER A 903 45.17 13.00 -1.56
CA SER A 903 45.69 12.76 -2.92
C SER A 903 44.81 11.82 -3.73
N ILE A 904 44.90 11.95 -5.06
CA ILE A 904 44.30 11.04 -6.04
C ILE A 904 45.45 10.34 -6.78
N GLU A 905 45.37 9.02 -6.90
CA GLU A 905 46.31 8.17 -7.64
C GLU A 905 45.56 7.32 -8.67
N THR A 906 46.26 6.89 -9.72
CA THR A 906 45.71 5.99 -10.73
C THR A 906 46.64 4.80 -10.97
N ILE A 907 46.05 3.62 -11.18
CA ILE A 907 46.75 2.38 -11.55
C ILE A 907 46.26 1.94 -12.92
N GLY A 908 47.19 1.56 -13.81
CA GLY A 908 46.86 1.23 -15.20
C GLY A 908 46.76 2.45 -16.11
N LEU A 909 46.21 2.24 -17.30
CA LEU A 909 45.86 3.29 -18.24
C LEU A 909 44.35 3.22 -18.46
N GLU A 910 43.69 4.37 -18.42
CA GLU A 910 42.32 4.52 -18.89
C GLU A 910 42.21 3.90 -20.29
N GLN A 911 41.32 2.94 -20.48
CA GLN A 911 40.98 2.47 -21.81
C GLN A 911 40.03 3.49 -22.46
N PRO A 912 40.27 3.90 -23.72
CA PRO A 912 39.32 4.77 -24.41
C PRO A 912 37.96 4.07 -24.51
N ASP A 913 36.91 4.83 -24.24
CA ASP A 913 35.52 4.41 -24.37
C ASP A 913 35.24 3.91 -25.80
N ASP A 914 35.11 2.60 -25.99
CA ASP A 914 34.81 1.96 -27.29
C ASP A 914 33.29 1.97 -27.60
N SER A 915 32.48 2.64 -26.76
CA SER A 915 31.03 2.79 -26.96
C SER A 915 30.71 3.98 -27.88
N GLU A 916 30.72 3.77 -29.21
CA GLU A 916 29.94 4.65 -30.10
C GLU A 916 28.44 4.48 -29.77
N PHE A 917 27.92 5.32 -28.88
CA PHE A 917 26.50 5.45 -28.55
C PHE A 917 25.67 5.63 -29.84
N PHE A 918 24.86 4.62 -30.18
CA PHE A 918 23.73 4.80 -31.08
C PHE A 918 22.62 5.50 -30.30
N LEU A 919 22.56 6.83 -30.37
CA LEU A 919 21.34 7.55 -30.03
C LEU A 919 20.21 7.01 -30.93
N PRO A 920 19.10 6.48 -30.39
CA PRO A 920 17.90 6.35 -31.20
C PRO A 920 17.49 7.77 -31.59
N ILE A 921 17.61 8.08 -32.89
CA ILE A 921 17.11 9.31 -33.47
C ILE A 921 15.59 9.29 -33.27
N PHE A 922 15.12 9.97 -32.22
CA PHE A 922 13.74 10.40 -32.14
C PHE A 922 13.53 11.43 -33.25
N CYS A 923 12.70 11.10 -34.22
CA CYS A 923 12.23 12.06 -35.20
C CYS A 923 11.27 13.04 -34.50
N GLU A 924 11.80 14.17 -34.03
CA GLU A 924 10.99 15.37 -33.84
C GLU A 924 10.50 15.84 -35.22
N GLY A 925 9.18 15.77 -35.42
CA GLY A 925 8.51 16.47 -36.50
C GLY A 925 8.06 17.84 -36.01
N ASP A 926 8.66 18.88 -36.59
CA ASP A 926 8.14 20.25 -36.84
C ASP A 926 9.29 21.28 -36.69
N GLU A 927 9.52 22.29 -37.53
CA GLU A 927 8.74 22.97 -38.55
C GLU A 927 9.65 23.41 -39.72
N GLY A 928 9.07 23.59 -40.90
CA GLY A 928 9.73 24.29 -41.99
C GLY A 928 9.81 25.79 -41.76
N SER A 929 10.99 26.39 -41.87
CA SER A 929 11.19 27.49 -42.82
C SER A 929 12.66 27.93 -42.93
N HIS A 930 13.08 28.00 -44.19
CA HIS A 930 14.32 28.54 -44.73
C HIS A 930 14.83 29.80 -44.01
N HIS A 931 16.14 29.85 -43.71
CA HIS A 931 16.97 30.99 -44.10
C HIS A 931 18.46 30.60 -44.16
N ALA A 932 19.08 30.90 -45.29
CA ALA A 932 20.44 30.51 -45.68
C ALA A 932 21.54 31.30 -44.97
N VAL A 933 22.63 30.62 -44.61
CA VAL A 933 23.96 31.23 -44.42
C VAL A 933 25.02 30.35 -45.08
N GLU A 934 25.63 30.87 -46.14
CA GLU A 934 26.86 30.37 -46.76
C GLU A 934 28.03 30.52 -45.78
N VAL A 935 28.81 29.46 -45.57
CA VAL A 935 30.23 29.57 -45.24
C VAL A 935 31.04 28.60 -46.10
N ASP A 936 31.87 29.21 -46.94
CA ASP A 936 32.84 28.63 -47.85
C ASP A 936 34.05 28.06 -47.07
N SER A 937 34.41 26.81 -47.32
CA SER A 937 35.79 26.34 -47.09
C SER A 937 36.15 25.24 -48.09
N GLY A 938 36.97 25.62 -49.06
CA GLY A 938 37.66 24.69 -49.94
C GLY A 938 38.83 24.00 -49.25
N GLY A 939 39.22 22.84 -49.78
CA GLY A 939 40.47 22.17 -49.43
C GLY A 939 40.40 20.67 -49.61
N GLU A 940 40.70 20.22 -50.82
CA GLU A 940 40.83 18.82 -51.24
C GLU A 940 41.87 18.04 -50.42
N ASP A 941 41.58 16.79 -50.05
CA ASP A 941 42.41 15.65 -50.44
C ASP A 941 41.62 14.33 -50.33
N ALA A 942 41.73 13.52 -51.38
CA ALA A 942 40.82 12.45 -51.74
C ALA A 942 41.22 11.06 -51.20
N PHE A 943 40.23 10.26 -50.79
CA PHE A 943 40.23 8.82 -51.03
C PHE A 943 38.86 8.33 -51.51
N VAL A 944 38.92 7.35 -52.41
CA VAL A 944 37.94 6.99 -53.42
C VAL A 944 36.85 6.05 -52.87
N PHE A 945 35.58 6.40 -53.06
CA PHE A 945 34.48 5.43 -53.18
C PHE A 945 33.68 5.73 -54.45
N ALA A 946 33.41 4.69 -55.24
CA ALA A 946 32.55 4.73 -56.42
C ALA A 946 31.30 3.86 -56.17
N PRO A 947 30.15 4.20 -56.80
CA PRO A 947 28.88 4.27 -56.07
C PRO A 947 27.76 3.42 -56.70
N SER A 948 26.55 3.61 -56.12
CA SER A 948 25.21 3.57 -56.74
C SER A 948 24.55 2.19 -56.92
N ALA A 949 23.24 1.99 -56.71
CA ALA A 949 22.13 2.81 -56.21
C ALA A 949 20.89 1.85 -56.05
N PRO A 950 19.61 2.29 -56.15
CA PRO A 950 18.70 2.44 -55.02
C PRO A 950 17.43 1.54 -55.14
N VAL A 951 16.61 1.47 -54.09
CA VAL A 951 15.23 0.95 -54.17
C VAL A 951 14.26 2.06 -53.78
N ALA A 952 13.36 2.39 -54.70
CA ALA A 952 12.21 3.25 -54.49
C ALA A 952 10.92 2.42 -54.68
N VAL A 953 9.97 2.79 -53.84
CA VAL A 953 8.61 2.29 -53.60
C VAL A 953 7.69 2.49 -54.81
N ALA A 954 6.66 1.64 -55.01
CA ALA A 954 5.24 2.02 -54.80
C ALA A 954 4.12 1.24 -55.56
N PHE A 955 2.98 1.12 -54.85
CA PHE A 955 1.53 1.16 -55.19
C PHE A 955 0.72 -0.03 -55.78
N GLU A 956 -0.42 -0.27 -55.09
CA GLU A 956 -1.82 -0.57 -55.54
C GLU A 956 -2.11 -1.90 -56.28
N SER A 957 -3.27 -2.57 -56.23
CA SER A 957 -4.61 -2.42 -55.60
C SER A 957 -5.44 -3.71 -55.82
N GLU A 958 -6.49 -3.88 -55.00
CA GLU A 958 -7.82 -4.54 -55.17
C GLU A 958 -8.07 -5.89 -55.91
N ASP A 959 -8.86 -6.70 -55.19
CA ASP A 959 -10.07 -7.47 -55.58
C ASP A 959 -10.06 -8.92 -56.11
N SER A 960 -10.57 -9.79 -55.23
CA SER A 960 -11.76 -10.65 -55.41
C SER A 960 -11.65 -12.10 -55.96
N GLN A 961 -12.33 -12.97 -55.20
CA GLN A 961 -13.14 -14.15 -55.58
C GLN A 961 -12.58 -15.58 -55.47
N THR A 962 -13.40 -16.36 -54.73
CA THR A 962 -13.84 -17.77 -54.87
C THR A 962 -13.08 -18.96 -54.23
N GLN A 963 -13.74 -19.48 -53.18
CA GLN A 963 -13.72 -20.79 -52.47
C GLN A 963 -13.80 -22.07 -53.36
N PRO A 964 -13.94 -23.32 -52.80
CA PRO A 964 -13.30 -24.04 -51.67
C PRO A 964 -12.95 -25.53 -52.00
N TYR A 965 -12.22 -26.28 -51.14
CA TYR A 965 -12.27 -27.77 -50.96
C TYR A 965 -11.41 -28.12 -49.71
N ALA A 966 -11.95 -28.51 -48.56
CA ALA A 966 -12.41 -29.84 -48.11
C ALA A 966 -11.30 -30.77 -47.51
N GLN A 967 -11.46 -31.01 -46.19
CA GLN A 967 -11.31 -32.26 -45.40
C GLN A 967 -10.06 -33.15 -45.48
N PHE A 968 -9.50 -33.46 -44.29
CA PHE A 968 -9.09 -34.78 -43.72
C PHE A 968 -8.62 -34.47 -42.27
N GLU A 969 -9.38 -34.70 -41.19
CA GLU A 969 -9.64 -35.95 -40.41
C GLU A 969 -8.40 -36.82 -40.09
N ASP A 970 -8.05 -36.89 -38.79
CA ASP A 970 -7.74 -38.09 -37.96
C ASP A 970 -7.32 -37.59 -36.54
N GLU A 971 -8.18 -37.68 -35.52
CA GLU A 971 -8.30 -38.76 -34.50
C GLU A 971 -6.99 -39.04 -33.71
N PHE A 972 -6.83 -38.64 -32.43
CA PHE A 972 -7.35 -39.14 -31.15
C PHE A 972 -6.51 -40.22 -30.41
N PHE A 973 -6.37 -39.99 -29.08
CA PHE A 973 -6.18 -40.89 -27.92
C PHE A 973 -4.77 -41.36 -27.44
N VAL A 974 -4.36 -40.75 -26.31
CA VAL A 974 -4.05 -41.35 -24.97
C VAL A 974 -2.74 -42.12 -24.73
N MET A 975 -1.88 -41.53 -23.89
CA MET A 975 -1.78 -41.86 -22.45
C MET A 975 -1.49 -40.59 -21.65
#